data_AF-A0A9C9N7Q5-F1
#
_entry.id   AF-A0A9C9N7Q5-F1
#
_cell.length_a   1.000
_cell.length_b   1.000
_cell.length_c   1.000
_cell.angle_alpha   90.00
_cell.angle_beta   90.00
_cell.angle_gamma   90.00
#
_symmetry.space_group_name_H-M   'P 1'
#
loop_
_entity.id
_entity.type
_entity.pdbx_description
1 polymer ?
#
loop_
_entity_poly.entity_id
_entity_poly.type
_entity_poly.pdbx_seq_one_letter_code
_entity_poly.pdbx_strand_id
1 'polypeptide(L)'
;MSELLYFNGINPTTGSYGLPPMTPEELSQKVWQDDLDAYQRMQALEEKLGRAAINAPKVLDIVTLLVEASVEMVRGRSIPPDEWFDELARRLSEIVLGEGEVQPGSVRELADRLRRDPVSTVKQIVERLSQGAGRELAELLLSGAPDNRAELKEKLKDATQRQIAALQKEQLDADVARALAQTPARRSDWLAAVTQALGQMEIEGLKALTEVRGVISEPLDVLIQALSGLESDAVAPLVGQLRALRSRGERTRWPGLVDTLHEHLLHLATEGEEDTLWEGVVGALHRWLGALRQKVSHLAPVEWVNPTRLEEAGWGVIFPAGMEAGRQAAIQERLAPLLALRQAQAGEYFRLYKGAEGYRAGESANGFLGRHGARASDPADPENVPYYLLLVGGPEGIPFEFQYQLDVQYAVGRIDFGADLEAYANYAHNVAAAEQEEAAPSSRVTFFGVRNRDDEATELSARYLISPLYEHLRAQGFETDWQLERVAPEEATKQRLLTVLQDDHPALLFVASHGLEFDVADPEQRARQEREQGALLCGDWPSSGDAERKVRPEHYLSGQDVRERGAAINLQGSILFLFACYGAGTPLYDEYYKQRFKRTGQAIAERPFIADLPKAMLSLSERGALAVVGHVERAWGTSFMGKKEGGPRASKAKLNPHVAVFDSALERLLKGHPVGSAMDYFDLRYAALATELVPLMEANTPDKYELAEKWTAHNDARGYVVIGDPAVRLRAAQVSE
;
A
#
# COMPACT_ATOMS: atom_id res chain seq x y z
N MET A 1 -2.87 13.81 -26.35
CA MET A 1 -4.00 14.20 -25.48
C MET A 1 -3.73 13.50 -24.16
N SER A 2 -3.42 14.25 -23.10
CA SER A 2 -3.28 13.70 -21.76
C SER A 2 -4.61 13.05 -21.37
N GLU A 3 -4.56 11.84 -20.82
CA GLU A 3 -5.77 11.20 -20.31
C GLU A 3 -6.20 11.92 -19.03
N LEU A 4 -7.49 12.26 -18.95
CA LEU A 4 -8.07 12.84 -17.76
C LEU A 4 -8.22 11.74 -16.70
N LEU A 5 -7.94 12.09 -15.46
CA LEU A 5 -8.28 11.29 -14.30
C LEU A 5 -9.74 11.58 -13.93
N TYR A 6 -10.54 10.52 -13.87
CA TYR A 6 -11.95 10.59 -13.48
C TYR A 6 -12.13 10.15 -12.04
N PHE A 7 -12.96 10.90 -11.34
CA PHE A 7 -13.32 10.73 -9.96
C PHE A 7 -14.81 10.35 -9.87
N ASN A 8 -15.19 9.47 -8.94
CA ASN A 8 -16.55 8.91 -8.92
C ASN A 8 -17.57 9.74 -8.10
N GLY A 9 -17.30 10.98 -7.71
CA GLY A 9 -18.28 11.78 -6.95
C GLY A 9 -19.08 12.73 -7.82
N ILE A 10 -20.40 12.77 -7.64
CA ILE A 10 -21.32 13.65 -8.36
C ILE A 10 -22.00 14.60 -7.38
N ASN A 11 -22.00 15.89 -7.70
CA ASN A 11 -22.77 16.87 -6.98
C ASN A 11 -24.25 16.80 -7.40
N PRO A 12 -25.18 16.54 -6.46
CA PRO A 12 -26.58 16.30 -6.81
C PRO A 12 -27.31 17.57 -7.30
N THR A 13 -26.88 18.75 -6.85
CA THR A 13 -27.47 20.04 -7.22
C THR A 13 -27.13 20.42 -8.67
N THR A 14 -25.88 20.17 -9.09
CA THR A 14 -25.41 20.56 -10.42
C THR A 14 -25.45 19.42 -11.44
N GLY A 15 -25.41 18.16 -10.98
CA GLY A 15 -25.23 16.99 -11.85
C GLY A 15 -23.83 16.89 -12.46
N SER A 16 -22.86 17.65 -11.93
CA SER A 16 -21.45 17.61 -12.37
C SER A 16 -20.60 16.78 -11.41
N TYR A 17 -19.42 16.37 -11.85
CA TYR A 17 -18.40 15.87 -10.93
C TYR A 17 -18.14 16.88 -9.82
N GLY A 18 -18.08 16.43 -8.57
CA GLY A 18 -17.74 17.30 -7.44
C GLY A 18 -16.32 17.84 -7.56
N LEU A 19 -15.41 17.03 -8.10
CA LEU A 19 -14.11 17.44 -8.61
C LEU A 19 -14.03 17.20 -10.12
N PRO A 20 -13.89 18.24 -10.96
CA PRO A 20 -13.82 18.07 -12.41
C PRO A 20 -12.69 17.13 -12.84
N PRO A 21 -12.90 16.30 -13.89
CA PRO A 21 -11.83 15.51 -14.47
C PRO A 21 -10.67 16.40 -14.87
N MET A 22 -9.46 16.00 -14.52
CA MET A 22 -8.25 16.81 -14.69
C MET A 22 -7.08 15.94 -15.14
N THR A 23 -6.08 16.54 -15.75
CA THR A 23 -4.88 15.80 -16.12
C THR A 23 -4.04 15.47 -14.88
N PRO A 24 -3.18 14.45 -14.93
CA PRO A 24 -2.23 14.18 -13.84
C PRO A 24 -1.31 15.36 -13.52
N GLU A 25 -0.99 16.21 -14.51
CA GLU A 25 -0.23 17.45 -14.28
C GLU A 25 -1.04 18.49 -13.52
N GLU A 26 -2.33 18.66 -13.85
CA GLU A 26 -3.24 19.56 -13.12
C GLU A 26 -3.45 19.07 -11.68
N LEU A 27 -3.58 17.75 -11.49
CA LEU A 27 -3.65 17.14 -10.17
C LEU A 27 -2.34 17.31 -9.39
N SER A 28 -1.19 17.07 -10.02
CA SER A 28 0.14 17.28 -9.43
C SER A 28 0.31 18.72 -8.94
N GLN A 29 -0.08 19.69 -9.79
CA GLN A 29 -0.06 21.11 -9.42
C GLN A 29 -1.03 21.37 -8.27
N LYS A 30 -2.27 20.88 -8.35
CA LYS A 30 -3.26 21.05 -7.29
C LYS A 30 -2.77 20.49 -5.96
N VAL A 31 -2.07 19.36 -5.93
CA VAL A 31 -1.58 18.74 -4.69
C VAL A 31 -0.33 19.46 -4.15
N TRP A 32 0.61 19.90 -5.01
CA TRP A 32 1.97 20.24 -4.59
C TRP A 32 2.44 21.68 -4.85
N GLN A 33 1.58 22.57 -5.39
CA GLN A 33 2.00 23.93 -5.79
C GLN A 33 2.67 24.74 -4.67
N ASP A 34 2.24 24.59 -3.41
CA ASP A 34 2.82 25.34 -2.28
C ASP A 34 4.07 24.65 -1.69
N ASP A 35 4.13 23.32 -1.70
CA ASP A 35 5.16 22.53 -1.03
C ASP A 35 6.44 22.40 -1.84
N LEU A 36 6.32 22.27 -3.16
CA LEU A 36 7.47 22.22 -4.05
C LEU A 36 8.24 23.55 -3.98
N ASP A 37 7.52 24.66 -3.94
CA ASP A 37 8.08 26.00 -3.79
C ASP A 37 8.76 26.19 -2.42
N ALA A 38 8.17 25.69 -1.33
CA ALA A 38 8.73 25.78 0.00
C ALA A 38 9.97 24.88 0.17
N TYR A 39 9.91 23.64 -0.34
CA TYR A 39 11.04 22.69 -0.31
C TYR A 39 12.23 23.20 -1.13
N GLN A 40 11.98 23.71 -2.34
CA GLN A 40 13.03 24.33 -3.16
C GLN A 40 13.67 25.54 -2.47
N ARG A 41 12.87 26.36 -1.76
CA ARG A 41 13.40 27.49 -0.97
C ARG A 41 14.22 27.01 0.24
N MET A 42 13.77 25.97 0.94
CA MET A 42 14.48 25.42 2.11
C MET A 42 15.78 24.72 1.73
N GLN A 43 15.78 23.89 0.67
CA GLN A 43 17.01 23.29 0.14
C GLN A 43 17.99 24.36 -0.32
N ALA A 44 17.52 25.38 -1.05
CA ALA A 44 18.37 26.50 -1.44
C ALA A 44 18.94 27.25 -0.23
N LEU A 45 18.21 27.31 0.89
CA LEU A 45 18.68 27.94 2.13
C LEU A 45 19.69 27.06 2.88
N GLU A 46 19.40 25.77 3.03
CA GLU A 46 20.23 24.78 3.70
C GLU A 46 21.55 24.59 2.97
N GLU A 47 21.51 24.46 1.65
CA GLU A 47 22.70 24.39 0.81
C GLU A 47 23.54 25.66 0.94
N LYS A 48 22.90 26.84 0.94
CA LYS A 48 23.59 28.12 1.13
C LYS A 48 24.20 28.25 2.53
N LEU A 49 23.53 27.77 3.57
CA LEU A 49 23.99 27.79 4.96
C LEU A 49 25.12 26.78 5.21
N GLY A 50 25.00 25.55 4.73
CA GLY A 50 26.02 24.51 4.84
C GLY A 50 27.31 24.90 4.12
N ARG A 51 27.18 25.44 2.90
CA ARG A 51 28.31 25.97 2.13
C ARG A 51 29.00 27.15 2.84
N ALA A 52 28.23 28.04 3.48
CA ALA A 52 28.79 29.17 4.24
C ALA A 52 29.51 28.72 5.53
N ALA A 53 28.95 27.74 6.26
CA ALA A 53 29.53 27.25 7.51
C ALA A 53 30.86 26.50 7.32
N ILE A 54 30.98 25.72 6.23
CA ILE A 54 32.20 24.95 5.92
C ILE A 54 33.34 25.85 5.42
N ASN A 55 33.03 26.93 4.70
CA ASN A 55 34.04 27.77 4.06
C ASN A 55 34.51 28.95 4.93
N ALA A 56 33.73 29.34 5.95
CA ALA A 56 34.09 30.45 6.82
C ALA A 56 35.44 30.25 7.57
N PRO A 57 35.74 29.08 8.15
CA PRO A 57 37.07 28.81 8.73
C PRO A 57 38.20 28.85 7.69
N LYS A 58 37.97 28.27 6.50
CA LYS A 58 38.95 28.24 5.41
C LYS A 58 39.35 29.63 4.92
N VAL A 59 38.40 30.56 4.84
CA VAL A 59 38.68 31.96 4.49
C VAL A 59 39.53 32.62 5.56
N LEU A 60 39.26 32.35 6.84
CA LEU A 60 40.06 32.87 7.96
C LEU A 60 41.49 32.29 7.96
N ASP A 61 41.65 31.00 7.64
CA ASP A 61 42.96 30.34 7.53
C ASP A 61 43.78 30.90 6.37
N ILE A 62 43.15 31.18 5.21
CA ILE A 62 43.83 31.84 4.08
C ILE A 62 44.31 33.24 4.46
N VAL A 63 43.48 34.02 5.16
CA VAL A 63 43.87 35.36 5.63
C VAL A 63 45.03 35.26 6.63
N THR A 64 44.98 34.30 7.56
CA THR A 64 46.03 34.06 8.55
C THR A 64 47.34 33.68 7.86
N LEU A 65 47.30 32.76 6.91
CA LEU A 65 48.44 32.35 6.10
C LEU A 65 49.10 33.53 5.39
N LEU A 66 48.30 34.41 4.76
CA LEU A 66 48.82 35.59 4.04
C LEU A 66 49.45 36.62 4.98
N VAL A 67 48.91 36.77 6.19
CA VAL A 67 49.46 37.67 7.22
C VAL A 67 50.77 37.14 7.78
N GLU A 68 50.83 35.86 8.15
CA GLU A 68 52.06 35.21 8.62
C GLU A 68 53.16 35.27 7.55
N ALA A 69 52.78 34.98 6.32
CA ALA A 69 53.64 35.05 5.15
C ALA A 69 54.20 36.47 4.94
N SER A 70 53.38 37.51 5.10
CA SER A 70 53.80 38.90 5.01
C SER A 70 54.74 39.30 6.15
N VAL A 71 54.53 38.79 7.37
CA VAL A 71 55.36 39.06 8.55
C VAL A 71 56.74 38.42 8.42
N GLU A 72 56.83 37.19 7.91
CA GLU A 72 58.10 36.49 7.69
C GLU A 72 58.96 37.18 6.61
N MET A 73 58.33 37.73 5.58
CA MET A 73 59.00 38.54 4.56
C MET A 73 59.60 39.84 5.15
N VAL A 74 58.92 40.48 6.10
CA VAL A 74 59.41 41.68 6.81
C VAL A 74 60.55 41.35 7.78
N ARG A 75 60.59 40.12 8.33
CA ARG A 75 61.63 39.65 9.27
C ARG A 75 62.94 39.21 8.62
N GLY A 76 63.07 39.30 7.29
CA GLY A 76 64.33 39.10 6.58
C GLY A 76 64.74 37.64 6.36
N ARG A 77 63.83 36.67 6.51
CA ARG A 77 64.07 35.29 6.06
C ARG A 77 63.82 35.24 4.55
N SER A 78 64.89 35.31 3.76
CA SER A 78 64.81 35.31 2.30
C SER A 78 64.54 33.91 1.76
N ILE A 79 63.26 33.51 1.65
CA ILE A 79 62.88 32.37 0.79
C ILE A 79 63.02 32.86 -0.67
N PRO A 80 63.67 32.11 -1.57
CA PRO A 80 63.73 32.47 -2.98
C PRO A 80 62.31 32.66 -3.56
N PRO A 81 62.07 33.69 -4.39
CA PRO A 81 60.72 33.99 -4.91
C PRO A 81 60.02 32.82 -5.60
N ASP A 82 60.79 31.89 -6.20
CA ASP A 82 60.26 30.75 -6.94
C ASP A 82 59.76 29.61 -6.03
N GLU A 83 60.42 29.37 -4.89
CA GLU A 83 60.05 28.34 -3.90
C GLU A 83 58.82 28.80 -3.07
N TRP A 84 58.64 30.11 -2.96
CA TRP A 84 57.53 30.70 -2.22
C TRP A 84 56.16 30.38 -2.81
N PHE A 85 56.02 30.44 -4.14
CA PHE A 85 54.74 30.17 -4.80
C PHE A 85 54.35 28.70 -4.77
N ASP A 86 55.32 27.79 -4.79
CA ASP A 86 55.06 26.35 -4.64
C ASP A 86 54.59 26.02 -3.22
N GLU A 87 55.23 26.61 -2.20
CA GLU A 87 54.84 26.44 -0.80
C GLU A 87 53.47 27.09 -0.49
N LEU A 88 53.21 28.27 -1.07
CA LEU A 88 51.92 28.94 -0.96
C LEU A 88 50.83 28.13 -1.67
N ALA A 89 51.08 27.58 -2.85
CA ALA A 89 50.14 26.71 -3.56
C ALA A 89 49.82 25.46 -2.75
N ARG A 90 50.84 24.81 -2.18
CA ARG A 90 50.67 23.62 -1.32
C ARG A 90 49.76 23.91 -0.13
N ARG A 91 50.04 24.98 0.61
CA ARG A 91 49.25 25.38 1.79
C ARG A 91 47.83 25.84 1.44
N LEU A 92 47.67 26.57 0.34
CA LEU A 92 46.33 26.95 -0.15
C LEU A 92 45.53 25.73 -0.58
N SER A 93 46.15 24.76 -1.25
CA SER A 93 45.52 23.47 -1.59
C SER A 93 45.11 22.71 -0.33
N GLU A 94 45.94 22.70 0.72
CA GLU A 94 45.61 22.05 2.01
C GLU A 94 44.44 22.73 2.72
N ILE A 95 44.36 24.07 2.73
CA ILE A 95 43.23 24.80 3.32
C ILE A 95 41.95 24.56 2.52
N VAL A 96 42.05 24.51 1.19
CA VAL A 96 40.90 24.33 0.29
C VAL A 96 40.38 22.89 0.32
N LEU A 97 41.26 21.89 0.26
CA LEU A 97 40.94 20.46 0.06
C LEU A 97 41.00 19.62 1.35
N GLY A 98 41.74 20.05 2.38
CA GLY A 98 41.99 19.29 3.61
C GLY A 98 43.31 18.51 3.58
N GLU A 99 43.86 18.18 4.76
CA GLU A 99 45.10 17.40 4.89
C GLU A 99 44.92 15.99 4.31
N GLY A 100 45.71 15.63 3.28
CA GLY A 100 45.74 14.28 2.70
C GLY A 100 45.05 14.10 1.34
N GLU A 101 44.27 15.07 0.87
CA GLU A 101 43.58 15.02 -0.45
C GLU A 101 44.36 15.72 -1.58
N VAL A 102 45.55 16.24 -1.28
CA VAL A 102 46.31 17.10 -2.20
C VAL A 102 47.16 16.26 -3.17
N GLN A 103 46.83 16.26 -4.46
CA GLN A 103 47.67 15.63 -5.49
C GLN A 103 48.82 16.54 -5.94
N PRO A 104 50.04 16.01 -6.16
CA PRO A 104 51.19 16.80 -6.62
C PRO A 104 50.95 17.57 -7.93
N GLY A 105 50.11 17.03 -8.82
CA GLY A 105 49.72 17.68 -10.07
C GLY A 105 48.88 18.94 -9.87
N SER A 106 47.93 18.91 -8.94
CA SER A 106 47.02 20.03 -8.64
C SER A 106 47.75 21.20 -7.97
N VAL A 107 48.76 20.90 -7.13
CA VAL A 107 49.62 21.92 -6.48
C VAL A 107 50.47 22.66 -7.51
N ARG A 108 51.06 21.92 -8.46
CA ARG A 108 51.91 22.51 -9.51
C ARG A 108 51.13 23.47 -10.40
N GLU A 109 49.90 23.11 -10.76
CA GLU A 109 49.07 23.98 -11.60
C GLU A 109 48.60 25.24 -10.86
N LEU A 110 48.30 25.14 -9.56
CA LEU A 110 47.98 26.29 -8.72
C LEU A 110 49.20 27.21 -8.54
N ALA A 111 50.40 26.65 -8.34
CA ALA A 111 51.65 27.41 -8.25
C ALA A 111 51.93 28.21 -9.53
N ASP A 112 51.73 27.60 -10.71
CA ASP A 112 51.90 28.27 -11.99
C ASP A 112 50.89 29.40 -12.24
N ARG A 113 49.72 29.36 -11.60
CA ARG A 113 48.73 30.45 -11.64
C ARG A 113 49.10 31.57 -10.67
N LEU A 114 49.52 31.23 -9.46
CA LEU A 114 49.99 32.21 -8.46
C LEU A 114 51.22 32.98 -8.93
N ARG A 115 52.14 32.35 -9.67
CA ARG A 115 53.28 33.03 -10.30
C ARG A 115 52.86 34.07 -11.34
N ARG A 116 51.75 33.83 -12.05
CA ARG A 116 51.25 34.71 -13.13
C ARG A 116 50.48 35.91 -12.59
N ASP A 117 49.56 35.67 -11.66
CA ASP A 117 48.73 36.73 -11.07
C ASP A 117 48.30 36.35 -9.65
N PRO A 118 49.14 36.63 -8.63
CA PRO A 118 48.91 36.15 -7.28
C PRO A 118 47.70 36.81 -6.61
N VAL A 119 47.53 38.11 -6.82
CA VAL A 119 46.46 38.89 -6.17
C VAL A 119 45.10 38.47 -6.72
N SER A 120 44.96 38.36 -8.05
CA SER A 120 43.71 37.94 -8.67
C SER A 120 43.40 36.48 -8.35
N THR A 121 44.41 35.60 -8.35
CA THR A 121 44.23 34.17 -8.06
C THR A 121 43.73 33.95 -6.62
N VAL A 122 44.37 34.59 -5.64
CA VAL A 122 43.94 34.51 -4.23
C VAL A 122 42.55 35.14 -4.03
N LYS A 123 42.29 36.29 -4.65
CA LYS A 123 40.97 36.94 -4.60
C LYS A 123 39.87 36.03 -5.16
N GLN A 124 40.10 35.37 -6.29
CA GLN A 124 39.14 34.43 -6.89
C GLN A 124 38.89 33.21 -5.99
N ILE A 125 39.91 32.68 -5.32
CA ILE A 125 39.77 31.57 -4.36
C ILE A 125 38.91 32.01 -3.16
N VAL A 126 39.20 33.18 -2.58
CA VAL A 126 38.45 33.73 -1.44
C VAL A 126 37.01 34.09 -1.82
N GLU A 127 36.79 34.69 -3.00
CA GLU A 127 35.45 35.02 -3.49
C GLU A 127 34.61 33.76 -3.72
N ARG A 128 35.17 32.71 -4.33
CA ARG A 128 34.45 31.44 -4.53
C ARG A 128 34.15 30.71 -3.21
N LEU A 129 35.08 30.71 -2.25
CA LEU A 129 34.83 30.15 -0.92
C LEU A 129 33.75 30.93 -0.16
N SER A 130 33.78 32.26 -0.24
CA SER A 130 32.79 33.16 0.39
C SER A 130 31.40 33.05 -0.23
N GLN A 131 31.32 32.67 -1.51
CA GLN A 131 30.07 32.37 -2.23
C GLN A 131 29.57 30.95 -2.00
N GLY A 132 30.29 30.11 -1.23
CA GLY A 132 29.87 28.76 -0.92
C GLY A 132 30.29 27.69 -1.95
N ALA A 133 31.04 28.04 -2.99
CA ALA A 133 31.42 27.17 -4.10
C ALA A 133 32.63 26.24 -3.78
N GLY A 134 32.81 25.85 -2.51
CA GLY A 134 33.98 25.08 -2.05
C GLY A 134 34.08 23.67 -2.66
N ARG A 135 32.93 23.02 -2.89
CA ARG A 135 32.85 21.70 -3.52
C ARG A 135 33.09 21.76 -5.04
N GLU A 136 32.58 22.78 -5.72
CA GLU A 136 32.88 23.02 -7.15
C GLU A 136 34.37 23.37 -7.35
N LEU A 137 34.97 24.08 -6.40
CA LEU A 137 36.42 24.33 -6.36
C LEU A 137 37.22 23.04 -6.14
N ALA A 138 36.72 22.13 -5.28
CA ALA A 138 37.34 20.83 -5.01
C ALA A 138 37.12 19.80 -6.14
N GLU A 139 35.96 19.79 -6.79
CA GLU A 139 35.64 18.93 -7.94
C GLU A 139 36.39 19.37 -9.20
N LEU A 140 36.61 20.67 -9.39
CA LEU A 140 37.58 21.21 -10.36
C LEU A 140 39.02 20.73 -10.09
N LEU A 141 39.30 20.26 -8.87
CA LEU A 141 40.62 19.83 -8.42
C LEU A 141 40.78 18.30 -8.24
N LEU A 142 39.72 17.49 -8.12
CA LEU A 142 39.83 16.10 -7.60
C LEU A 142 38.94 14.94 -8.13
N SER A 143 37.81 15.13 -8.82
CA SER A 143 36.89 14.05 -9.32
C SER A 143 36.91 12.60 -8.68
N GLY A 144 35.98 12.31 -7.74
CA GLY A 144 35.14 11.06 -7.68
C GLY A 144 35.11 10.11 -6.43
N ALA A 145 33.95 9.97 -5.70
CA ALA A 145 33.36 8.74 -5.05
C ALA A 145 32.14 8.96 -4.05
N PRO A 146 31.31 7.92 -3.65
CA PRO A 146 30.03 7.98 -2.86
C PRO A 146 29.93 7.15 -1.51
N ASP A 147 28.81 7.18 -0.73
CA ASP A 147 28.10 6.00 -0.07
C ASP A 147 26.78 6.29 0.75
N ASN A 148 25.77 5.36 0.76
CA ASN A 148 24.50 5.38 1.56
C ASN A 148 23.89 3.94 1.81
N ARG A 149 23.76 3.46 3.06
CA ARG A 149 23.59 2.02 3.41
C ARG A 149 22.16 1.49 3.62
N ALA A 150 21.23 2.31 4.13
CA ALA A 150 19.84 1.89 4.36
C ALA A 150 19.06 1.80 3.04
N GLU A 151 19.35 2.72 2.13
CA GLU A 151 18.87 2.73 0.75
C GLU A 151 19.30 1.46 -0.01
N LEU A 152 20.52 0.97 0.25
CA LEU A 152 21.03 -0.25 -0.34
C LEU A 152 20.24 -1.49 0.11
N LYS A 153 19.84 -1.57 1.39
CA LYS A 153 19.05 -2.69 1.93
C LYS A 153 17.70 -2.84 1.23
N GLU A 154 16.95 -1.75 1.10
CA GLU A 154 15.63 -1.79 0.45
C GLU A 154 15.77 -2.05 -1.06
N LYS A 155 16.77 -1.47 -1.72
CA LYS A 155 17.09 -1.78 -3.13
C LYS A 155 17.38 -3.26 -3.36
N LEU A 156 18.11 -3.90 -2.44
CA LEU A 156 18.43 -5.32 -2.50
C LEU A 156 17.18 -6.20 -2.30
N LYS A 157 16.27 -5.79 -1.40
CA LYS A 157 14.99 -6.46 -1.16
C LYS A 157 14.11 -6.43 -2.42
N ASP A 158 13.94 -5.25 -3.02
CA ASP A 158 13.12 -5.04 -4.21
C ASP A 158 13.71 -5.71 -5.47
N ALA A 159 15.05 -5.66 -5.62
CA ALA A 159 15.75 -6.35 -6.68
C ALA A 159 15.52 -7.87 -6.58
N THR A 160 15.69 -8.43 -5.38
CA THR A 160 15.50 -9.85 -5.11
C THR A 160 14.07 -10.31 -5.41
N GLN A 161 13.06 -9.55 -4.97
CA GLN A 161 11.65 -9.90 -5.22
C GLN A 161 11.32 -9.90 -6.72
N ARG A 162 11.80 -8.89 -7.47
CA ARG A 162 11.60 -8.82 -8.92
C ARG A 162 12.31 -9.95 -9.66
N GLN A 163 13.54 -10.27 -9.27
CA GLN A 163 14.31 -11.37 -9.86
C GLN A 163 13.63 -12.72 -9.62
N ILE A 164 13.07 -12.96 -8.41
CA ILE A 164 12.31 -14.19 -8.11
C ILE A 164 11.04 -14.26 -8.96
N ALA A 165 10.26 -13.18 -9.04
CA ALA A 165 9.03 -13.16 -9.82
C ALA A 165 9.30 -13.35 -11.33
N ALA A 166 10.36 -12.74 -11.86
CA ALA A 166 10.79 -12.92 -13.24
C ALA A 166 11.21 -14.38 -13.49
N LEU A 167 12.02 -14.96 -12.59
CA LEU A 167 12.49 -16.33 -12.73
C LEU A 167 11.34 -17.34 -12.68
N GLN A 168 10.37 -17.15 -11.76
CA GLN A 168 9.19 -18.01 -11.67
C GLN A 168 8.36 -17.97 -12.95
N LYS A 169 8.18 -16.78 -13.54
CA LYS A 169 7.40 -16.58 -14.75
C LYS A 169 8.12 -17.09 -16.01
N GLU A 170 9.42 -16.84 -16.12
CA GLU A 170 10.17 -17.08 -17.36
C GLU A 170 10.75 -18.49 -17.45
N GLN A 171 11.10 -19.12 -16.32
CA GLN A 171 11.81 -20.39 -16.30
C GLN A 171 11.11 -21.48 -15.48
N LEU A 172 10.15 -21.15 -14.62
CA LEU A 172 9.50 -22.13 -13.72
C LEU A 172 7.96 -22.17 -13.88
N ASP A 173 7.48 -21.91 -15.09
CA ASP A 173 6.07 -22.06 -15.47
C ASP A 173 5.77 -23.49 -15.96
N ALA A 174 4.51 -23.89 -15.93
CA ALA A 174 4.00 -25.17 -16.39
C ALA A 174 4.29 -25.45 -17.88
N ASP A 175 4.37 -24.41 -18.73
CA ASP A 175 4.77 -24.57 -20.13
C ASP A 175 6.26 -24.94 -20.28
N VAL A 176 7.13 -24.35 -19.44
CA VAL A 176 8.56 -24.68 -19.41
C VAL A 176 8.78 -26.09 -18.87
N ALA A 177 8.07 -26.43 -17.80
CA ALA A 177 8.05 -27.78 -17.23
C ALA A 177 7.71 -28.85 -18.29
N ARG A 178 6.61 -28.64 -19.03
CA ARG A 178 6.19 -29.52 -20.14
C ARG A 178 7.25 -29.59 -21.25
N ALA A 179 7.89 -28.47 -21.59
CA ALA A 179 8.93 -28.44 -22.61
C ALA A 179 10.20 -29.22 -22.21
N LEU A 180 10.57 -29.19 -20.92
CA LEU A 180 11.73 -29.94 -20.37
C LEU A 180 11.45 -31.44 -20.27
N ALA A 181 10.22 -31.82 -19.98
CA ALA A 181 9.77 -33.20 -20.05
C ALA A 181 9.89 -33.74 -21.49
N GLN A 182 9.42 -32.97 -22.48
CA GLN A 182 9.38 -33.40 -23.88
C GLN A 182 10.71 -33.30 -24.64
N THR A 183 11.64 -32.45 -24.19
CA THR A 183 12.90 -32.18 -24.91
C THR A 183 14.11 -32.22 -23.96
N PRO A 184 14.71 -33.42 -23.73
CA PRO A 184 15.84 -33.59 -22.82
C PRO A 184 17.05 -32.69 -23.13
N ALA A 185 17.32 -32.42 -24.41
CA ALA A 185 18.41 -31.55 -24.84
C ALA A 185 18.31 -30.10 -24.34
N ARG A 186 17.14 -29.65 -23.85
CA ARG A 186 16.94 -28.30 -23.29
C ARG A 186 17.26 -28.19 -21.81
N ARG A 187 17.45 -29.32 -21.10
CA ARG A 187 17.61 -29.35 -19.64
C ARG A 187 18.89 -28.70 -19.17
N SER A 188 20.01 -28.91 -19.87
CA SER A 188 21.29 -28.27 -19.54
C SER A 188 21.24 -26.75 -19.71
N ASP A 189 20.64 -26.29 -20.81
CA ASP A 189 20.56 -24.86 -21.14
C ASP A 189 19.59 -24.13 -20.20
N TRP A 190 18.46 -24.77 -19.88
CA TRP A 190 17.53 -24.27 -18.86
C TRP A 190 18.17 -24.22 -17.49
N LEU A 191 18.89 -25.27 -17.07
CA LEU A 191 19.55 -25.29 -15.78
C LEU A 191 20.63 -24.21 -15.68
N ALA A 192 21.38 -23.99 -16.76
CA ALA A 192 22.34 -22.88 -16.85
C ALA A 192 21.63 -21.52 -16.68
N ALA A 193 20.48 -21.31 -17.33
CA ALA A 193 19.69 -20.08 -17.20
C ALA A 193 19.14 -19.88 -15.78
N VAL A 194 18.59 -20.92 -15.16
CA VAL A 194 18.06 -20.87 -13.78
C VAL A 194 19.18 -20.62 -12.77
N THR A 195 20.30 -21.33 -12.88
CA THR A 195 21.43 -21.18 -11.94
C THR A 195 22.15 -19.84 -12.12
N GLN A 196 22.23 -19.32 -13.36
CA GLN A 196 22.69 -17.97 -13.62
C GLN A 196 21.77 -16.92 -12.98
N ALA A 197 20.45 -17.05 -13.14
CA ALA A 197 19.49 -16.13 -12.55
C ALA A 197 19.53 -16.16 -11.02
N LEU A 198 19.62 -17.35 -10.41
CA LEU A 198 19.78 -17.50 -8.96
C LEU A 198 21.12 -16.92 -8.47
N GLY A 199 22.21 -17.13 -9.20
CA GLY A 199 23.53 -16.59 -8.87
C GLY A 199 23.64 -15.07 -8.97
N GLN A 200 22.78 -14.44 -9.78
CA GLN A 200 22.68 -12.97 -9.90
C GLN A 200 21.85 -12.31 -8.79
N MET A 201 21.20 -13.09 -7.92
CA MET A 201 20.45 -12.55 -6.79
C MET A 201 21.40 -12.20 -5.64
N GLU A 202 21.26 -11.00 -5.08
CA GLU A 202 22.10 -10.51 -3.99
C GLU A 202 21.60 -10.96 -2.60
N ILE A 203 21.20 -12.24 -2.48
CA ILE A 203 20.63 -12.83 -1.26
C ILE A 203 21.60 -12.81 -0.08
N GLU A 204 22.91 -12.91 -0.32
CA GLU A 204 23.92 -12.77 0.74
C GLU A 204 24.05 -11.33 1.25
N GLY A 205 23.96 -10.37 0.33
CA GLY A 205 23.91 -8.95 0.69
C GLY A 205 22.66 -8.64 1.52
N LEU A 206 21.51 -9.20 1.11
CA LEU A 206 20.27 -9.10 1.85
C LEU A 206 20.40 -9.76 3.24
N LYS A 207 20.85 -11.01 3.31
CA LYS A 207 21.10 -11.75 4.57
C LYS A 207 22.04 -11.00 5.53
N ALA A 208 23.06 -10.33 5.00
CA ALA A 208 24.00 -9.53 5.80
C ALA A 208 23.41 -8.21 6.32
N LEU A 209 22.35 -7.70 5.69
CA LEU A 209 21.70 -6.42 5.97
C LEU A 209 20.31 -6.59 6.63
N THR A 210 19.77 -7.81 6.71
CA THR A 210 18.48 -8.13 7.35
C THR A 210 18.64 -8.67 8.76
N GLU A 211 17.77 -8.28 9.68
CA GLU A 211 17.68 -8.85 11.04
C GLU A 211 16.84 -10.15 11.10
N VAL A 212 16.22 -10.53 9.99
CA VAL A 212 15.38 -11.73 9.86
C VAL A 212 16.28 -12.97 9.80
N ARG A 213 16.12 -13.88 10.76
CA ARG A 213 16.80 -15.17 10.79
C ARG A 213 16.21 -16.11 9.74
N GLY A 214 17.01 -17.03 9.22
CA GLY A 214 16.52 -18.13 8.39
C GLY A 214 16.17 -17.80 6.94
N VAL A 215 16.51 -16.61 6.42
CA VAL A 215 16.18 -16.16 5.03
C VAL A 215 16.51 -17.20 3.96
N ILE A 216 17.61 -17.94 4.11
CA ILE A 216 18.00 -19.01 3.18
C ILE A 216 17.55 -20.38 3.69
N SER A 217 17.68 -20.63 5.00
CA SER A 217 17.55 -21.98 5.54
C SER A 217 16.11 -22.44 5.73
N GLU A 218 15.16 -21.56 6.07
CA GLU A 218 13.76 -21.95 6.29
C GLU A 218 13.01 -22.27 4.99
N PRO A 219 13.11 -21.44 3.92
CA PRO A 219 12.50 -21.80 2.64
C PRO A 219 12.99 -23.14 2.09
N LEU A 220 14.20 -23.56 2.46
CA LEU A 220 14.78 -24.83 2.02
C LEU A 220 13.95 -26.06 2.45
N ASP A 221 13.19 -25.96 3.54
CA ASP A 221 12.29 -27.04 3.99
C ASP A 221 11.21 -27.32 2.94
N VAL A 222 10.68 -26.27 2.29
CA VAL A 222 9.68 -26.39 1.21
C VAL A 222 10.27 -27.12 0.01
N LEU A 223 11.53 -26.83 -0.35
CA LEU A 223 12.21 -27.52 -1.44
C LEU A 223 12.46 -29.00 -1.10
N ILE A 224 12.96 -29.27 0.09
CA ILE A 224 13.25 -30.62 0.58
C ILE A 224 11.97 -31.46 0.60
N GLN A 225 10.88 -30.92 1.12
CA GLN A 225 9.58 -31.60 1.17
C GLN A 225 9.04 -31.88 -0.23
N ALA A 226 9.06 -30.86 -1.10
CA ALA A 226 8.57 -30.96 -2.47
C ALA A 226 9.34 -32.00 -3.29
N LEU A 227 10.67 -32.03 -3.18
CA LEU A 227 11.51 -33.01 -3.89
C LEU A 227 11.41 -34.41 -3.27
N SER A 228 11.24 -34.53 -1.95
CA SER A 228 11.04 -35.83 -1.28
C SER A 228 9.73 -36.49 -1.72
N GLY A 229 8.68 -35.68 -1.96
CA GLY A 229 7.37 -36.17 -2.42
C GLY A 229 7.35 -36.67 -3.87
N LEU A 230 8.45 -36.54 -4.63
CA LEU A 230 8.59 -37.14 -5.95
C LEU A 230 8.92 -38.64 -5.89
N GLU A 231 9.29 -39.15 -4.70
CA GLU A 231 9.58 -40.58 -4.44
C GLU A 231 10.54 -41.24 -5.47
N SER A 232 11.49 -40.46 -5.99
CA SER A 232 12.43 -40.90 -7.03
C SER A 232 13.86 -41.08 -6.47
N ASP A 233 14.45 -42.25 -6.71
CA ASP A 233 15.84 -42.57 -6.34
C ASP A 233 16.84 -41.61 -7.01
N ALA A 234 16.50 -41.06 -8.17
CA ALA A 234 17.34 -40.11 -8.90
C ALA A 234 17.45 -38.74 -8.18
N VAL A 235 16.45 -38.35 -7.40
CA VAL A 235 16.39 -37.07 -6.67
C VAL A 235 16.88 -37.20 -5.22
N ALA A 236 16.92 -38.43 -4.69
CA ALA A 236 17.34 -38.71 -3.32
C ALA A 236 18.74 -38.15 -2.95
N PRO A 237 19.77 -38.19 -3.82
CA PRO A 237 21.08 -37.58 -3.52
C PRO A 237 20.99 -36.07 -3.30
N LEU A 238 20.23 -35.35 -4.14
CA LEU A 238 20.00 -33.92 -4.00
C LEU A 238 19.30 -33.61 -2.68
N VAL A 239 18.22 -34.33 -2.37
CA VAL A 239 17.49 -34.16 -1.09
C VAL A 239 18.42 -34.38 0.12
N GLY A 240 19.32 -35.35 0.06
CA GLY A 240 20.33 -35.60 1.09
C GLY A 240 21.26 -34.40 1.31
N GLN A 241 21.78 -33.80 0.23
CA GLN A 241 22.63 -32.61 0.32
C GLN A 241 21.86 -31.37 0.79
N LEU A 242 20.61 -31.18 0.34
CA LEU A 242 19.78 -30.08 0.80
C LEU A 242 19.47 -30.20 2.30
N ARG A 243 19.22 -31.40 2.83
CA ARG A 243 19.09 -31.63 4.28
C ARG A 243 20.37 -31.34 5.04
N ALA A 244 21.53 -31.70 4.48
CA ALA A 244 22.83 -31.36 5.05
C ALA A 244 23.06 -29.84 5.10
N LEU A 245 22.69 -29.12 4.03
CA LEU A 245 22.71 -27.65 4.02
C LEU A 245 21.71 -27.07 5.03
N ARG A 246 20.49 -27.60 5.10
CA ARG A 246 19.47 -27.17 6.07
C ARG A 246 19.95 -27.27 7.51
N SER A 247 20.65 -28.35 7.85
CA SER A 247 21.20 -28.59 9.19
C SER A 247 22.25 -27.56 9.63
N ARG A 248 22.82 -26.79 8.70
CA ARG A 248 23.79 -25.71 8.99
C ARG A 248 23.12 -24.40 9.43
N GLY A 249 21.79 -24.28 9.33
CA GLY A 249 21.02 -23.11 9.75
C GLY A 249 21.54 -21.80 9.14
N GLU A 250 21.86 -20.83 10.00
CA GLU A 250 22.39 -19.51 9.58
C GLU A 250 23.73 -19.56 8.84
N ARG A 251 24.48 -20.67 8.94
CA ARG A 251 25.75 -20.82 8.23
C ARG A 251 25.57 -21.23 6.76
N THR A 252 24.34 -21.50 6.32
CA THR A 252 24.03 -21.83 4.93
C THR A 252 24.24 -20.61 4.05
N ARG A 253 25.02 -20.79 2.98
CA ARG A 253 25.36 -19.74 2.02
C ARG A 253 24.60 -19.93 0.71
N TRP A 254 24.16 -18.83 0.11
CA TRP A 254 23.41 -18.82 -1.15
C TRP A 254 24.22 -19.38 -2.32
N PRO A 255 25.49 -18.98 -2.55
CA PRO A 255 26.29 -19.58 -3.63
C PRO A 255 26.44 -21.09 -3.46
N GLY A 256 26.69 -21.56 -2.23
CA GLY A 256 26.82 -22.99 -1.97
C GLY A 256 25.53 -23.79 -2.20
N LEU A 257 24.37 -23.16 -1.98
CA LEU A 257 23.07 -23.77 -2.32
C LEU A 257 22.87 -23.83 -3.84
N VAL A 258 23.17 -22.75 -4.56
CA VAL A 258 23.06 -22.69 -6.03
C VAL A 258 24.01 -23.69 -6.69
N ASP A 259 25.24 -23.81 -6.21
CA ASP A 259 26.23 -24.79 -6.69
C ASP A 259 25.74 -26.22 -6.47
N THR A 260 25.16 -26.50 -5.29
CA THR A 260 24.59 -27.82 -4.98
C THR A 260 23.44 -28.17 -5.92
N LEU A 261 22.53 -27.21 -6.16
CA LEU A 261 21.43 -27.37 -7.11
C LEU A 261 21.95 -27.59 -8.53
N HIS A 262 22.93 -26.79 -8.97
CA HIS A 262 23.52 -26.92 -10.30
C HIS A 262 24.15 -28.30 -10.49
N GLU A 263 25.04 -28.73 -9.59
CA GLU A 263 25.77 -30.00 -9.69
C GLU A 263 24.80 -31.20 -9.79
N HIS A 264 23.82 -31.25 -8.88
CA HIS A 264 22.95 -32.42 -8.77
C HIS A 264 21.85 -32.43 -9.83
N LEU A 265 21.30 -31.26 -10.20
CA LEU A 265 20.34 -31.18 -11.29
C LEU A 265 21.01 -31.37 -12.65
N LEU A 266 22.29 -31.01 -12.80
CA LEU A 266 23.04 -31.26 -14.03
C LEU A 266 23.29 -32.75 -14.20
N HIS A 267 23.72 -33.43 -13.13
CA HIS A 267 23.84 -34.89 -13.11
C HIS A 267 22.50 -35.58 -13.45
N LEU A 268 21.41 -35.11 -12.86
CA LEU A 268 20.05 -35.58 -13.19
C LEU A 268 19.68 -35.32 -14.66
N ALA A 269 20.08 -34.17 -15.22
CA ALA A 269 19.82 -33.82 -16.61
C ALA A 269 20.65 -34.64 -17.61
N THR A 270 21.83 -35.12 -17.21
CA THR A 270 22.73 -35.90 -18.07
C THR A 270 22.54 -37.41 -17.95
N GLU A 271 22.11 -37.91 -16.79
CA GLU A 271 22.04 -39.36 -16.49
C GLU A 271 20.62 -39.89 -16.22
N GLY A 272 19.60 -39.03 -16.11
CA GLY A 272 18.23 -39.43 -15.77
C GLY A 272 17.36 -39.84 -16.96
N GLU A 273 16.68 -41.00 -16.84
CA GLU A 273 15.82 -41.59 -17.90
C GLU A 273 14.34 -41.17 -17.82
N GLU A 274 13.86 -40.53 -16.74
CA GLU A 274 12.43 -40.27 -16.52
C GLU A 274 12.00 -38.84 -16.92
N ASP A 275 11.33 -38.72 -18.07
CA ASP A 275 10.84 -37.46 -18.61
C ASP A 275 9.77 -36.77 -17.74
N THR A 276 8.98 -37.52 -16.97
CA THR A 276 7.90 -37.01 -16.12
C THR A 276 8.38 -36.38 -14.81
N LEU A 277 9.64 -36.60 -14.43
CA LEU A 277 10.22 -36.09 -13.19
C LEU A 277 10.41 -34.56 -13.21
N TRP A 278 10.65 -33.99 -14.38
CA TRP A 278 11.02 -32.58 -14.53
C TRP A 278 9.88 -31.61 -14.24
N GLU A 279 8.62 -32.02 -14.43
CA GLU A 279 7.47 -31.22 -13.99
C GLU A 279 7.43 -31.09 -12.46
N GLY A 280 7.75 -32.19 -11.76
CA GLY A 280 7.88 -32.22 -10.31
C GLY A 280 9.04 -31.35 -9.80
N VAL A 281 10.20 -31.40 -10.45
CA VAL A 281 11.38 -30.60 -10.10
C VAL A 281 11.13 -29.10 -10.32
N VAL A 282 10.54 -28.72 -11.46
CA VAL A 282 10.19 -27.32 -11.74
C VAL A 282 9.15 -26.82 -10.73
N GLY A 283 8.12 -27.62 -10.44
CA GLY A 283 7.12 -27.29 -9.43
C GLY A 283 7.71 -27.15 -8.02
N ALA A 284 8.70 -27.97 -7.66
CA ALA A 284 9.40 -27.88 -6.38
C ALA A 284 10.23 -26.58 -6.27
N LEU A 285 10.96 -26.21 -7.32
CA LEU A 285 11.71 -24.94 -7.39
C LEU A 285 10.77 -23.73 -7.36
N HIS A 286 9.64 -23.80 -8.05
CA HIS A 286 8.62 -22.74 -8.04
C HIS A 286 8.09 -22.48 -6.62
N ARG A 287 7.71 -23.55 -5.90
CA ARG A 287 7.22 -23.45 -4.51
C ARG A 287 8.28 -22.93 -3.54
N TRP A 288 9.51 -23.42 -3.68
CA TRP A 288 10.64 -22.96 -2.88
C TRP A 288 10.90 -21.45 -3.04
N LEU A 289 10.92 -20.96 -4.28
CA LEU A 289 11.10 -19.54 -4.55
C LEU A 289 9.89 -18.70 -4.09
N GLY A 290 8.68 -19.28 -4.07
CA GLY A 290 7.50 -18.68 -3.46
C GLY A 290 7.66 -18.48 -1.96
N ALA A 291 8.14 -19.51 -1.25
CA ALA A 291 8.42 -19.43 0.19
C ALA A 291 9.56 -18.44 0.50
N LEU A 292 10.62 -18.40 -0.32
CA LEU A 292 11.67 -17.41 -0.22
C LEU A 292 11.13 -15.98 -0.43
N ARG A 293 10.25 -15.78 -1.42
CA ARG A 293 9.60 -14.49 -1.66
C ARG A 293 8.67 -14.09 -0.51
N GLN A 294 7.95 -15.03 0.09
CA GLN A 294 7.09 -14.81 1.26
C GLN A 294 7.89 -14.42 2.50
N LYS A 295 9.05 -15.04 2.77
CA LYS A 295 9.95 -14.60 3.86
C LYS A 295 10.48 -13.18 3.66
N VAL A 296 10.37 -12.66 2.45
CA VAL A 296 10.79 -11.31 2.06
C VAL A 296 9.55 -10.39 1.87
N SER A 297 8.32 -10.85 2.19
CA SER A 297 7.04 -10.17 2.00
C SER A 297 6.18 -10.20 3.29
N HIS A 298 5.62 -9.05 3.70
CA HIS A 298 4.76 -8.95 4.89
C HIS A 298 3.30 -9.11 4.48
N LEU A 299 2.66 -10.22 4.84
CA LEU A 299 1.21 -10.40 4.84
C LEU A 299 0.85 -11.36 5.99
N ALA A 300 -0.28 -11.08 6.65
CA ALA A 300 -0.84 -11.84 7.79
C ALA A 300 -0.22 -11.50 9.16
N PRO A 301 -0.89 -11.88 10.28
CA PRO A 301 -0.27 -11.93 11.60
C PRO A 301 1.00 -12.78 11.59
N VAL A 302 1.72 -12.80 12.71
CA VAL A 302 2.88 -13.68 12.90
C VAL A 302 2.61 -15.09 12.34
N GLU A 303 3.59 -15.69 11.67
CA GLU A 303 3.43 -16.86 10.79
C GLU A 303 2.73 -18.07 11.45
N TRP A 304 2.81 -18.19 12.77
CA TRP A 304 2.19 -19.26 13.56
C TRP A 304 0.73 -19.01 13.94
N VAL A 305 0.10 -17.93 13.44
CA VAL A 305 -1.29 -17.58 13.69
C VAL A 305 -2.10 -17.71 12.40
N ASN A 306 -3.14 -18.54 12.41
CA ASN A 306 -4.09 -18.62 11.31
C ASN A 306 -5.14 -17.49 11.41
N PRO A 307 -5.17 -16.53 10.46
CA PRO A 307 -6.12 -15.41 10.53
C PRO A 307 -7.59 -15.88 10.46
N THR A 308 -7.89 -17.06 9.92
CA THR A 308 -9.28 -17.54 9.84
C THR A 308 -9.85 -18.09 11.17
N ARG A 309 -9.00 -18.20 12.20
CA ARG A 309 -9.29 -18.78 13.53
C ARG A 309 -9.12 -17.72 14.62
N LEU A 310 -10.22 -17.26 15.18
CA LEU A 310 -10.21 -16.19 16.19
C LEU A 310 -9.54 -16.65 17.50
N GLU A 311 -9.58 -17.93 17.82
CA GLU A 311 -8.89 -18.52 18.98
C GLU A 311 -7.35 -18.45 18.87
N GLU A 312 -6.82 -18.18 17.67
CA GLU A 312 -5.39 -17.92 17.43
C GLU A 312 -5.15 -16.43 17.17
N ALA A 313 -5.93 -15.81 16.28
CA ALA A 313 -5.74 -14.43 15.83
C ALA A 313 -6.21 -13.38 16.85
N GLY A 314 -7.09 -13.76 17.77
CA GLY A 314 -7.69 -12.87 18.75
C GLY A 314 -8.69 -11.88 18.19
N TRP A 315 -9.42 -11.22 19.09
CA TRP A 315 -10.33 -10.13 18.74
C TRP A 315 -10.34 -9.06 19.83
N GLY A 316 -10.25 -7.80 19.43
CA GLY A 316 -10.22 -6.65 20.31
C GLY A 316 -11.26 -5.60 19.94
N VAL A 317 -11.74 -4.86 20.92
CA VAL A 317 -12.59 -3.68 20.70
C VAL A 317 -11.99 -2.44 21.34
N ILE A 318 -11.98 -1.33 20.59
CA ILE A 318 -11.36 -0.06 20.99
C ILE A 318 -12.41 1.04 21.07
N PHE A 319 -12.55 1.60 22.26
CA PHE A 319 -13.35 2.81 22.51
C PHE A 319 -12.44 4.05 22.59
N PRO A 320 -12.95 5.26 22.29
CA PRO A 320 -12.25 6.49 22.62
C PRO A 320 -12.06 6.60 24.14
N ALA A 321 -10.84 6.91 24.58
CA ALA A 321 -10.52 7.13 25.99
C ALA A 321 -11.30 8.30 26.59
N GLY A 322 -11.64 9.29 25.77
CA GLY A 322 -12.46 10.45 26.14
C GLY A 322 -13.96 10.23 26.07
N MET A 323 -14.45 9.02 25.75
CA MET A 323 -15.88 8.73 25.72
C MET A 323 -16.46 8.82 27.13
N GLU A 324 -17.61 9.51 27.26
CA GLU A 324 -18.32 9.65 28.52
C GLU A 324 -18.72 8.26 29.07
N ALA A 325 -18.46 8.02 30.36
CA ALA A 325 -18.51 6.68 30.94
C ALA A 325 -19.91 6.05 30.89
N GLY A 326 -20.98 6.85 31.06
CA GLY A 326 -22.36 6.40 30.92
C GLY A 326 -22.68 5.99 29.50
N ARG A 327 -22.31 6.82 28.50
CA ARG A 327 -22.43 6.45 27.08
C ARG A 327 -21.65 5.19 26.73
N GLN A 328 -20.41 5.07 27.19
CA GLN A 328 -19.59 3.88 26.92
C GLN A 328 -20.23 2.61 27.51
N ALA A 329 -20.74 2.69 28.74
CA ALA A 329 -21.44 1.58 29.37
C ALA A 329 -22.73 1.21 28.62
N ALA A 330 -23.52 2.20 28.19
CA ALA A 330 -24.74 1.98 27.42
C ALA A 330 -24.45 1.29 26.07
N ILE A 331 -23.42 1.73 25.33
CA ILE A 331 -23.02 1.06 24.08
C ILE A 331 -22.55 -0.37 24.36
N GLN A 332 -21.75 -0.60 25.42
CA GLN A 332 -21.29 -1.93 25.80
C GLN A 332 -22.45 -2.88 26.15
N GLU A 333 -23.47 -2.38 26.83
CA GLU A 333 -24.70 -3.14 27.11
C GLU A 333 -25.40 -3.56 25.83
N ARG A 334 -25.53 -2.64 24.86
CA ARG A 334 -26.16 -2.93 23.56
C ARG A 334 -25.34 -3.87 22.69
N LEU A 335 -24.01 -3.80 22.79
CA LEU A 335 -23.10 -4.71 22.09
C LEU A 335 -22.90 -6.05 22.80
N ALA A 336 -23.54 -6.30 23.94
CA ALA A 336 -23.31 -7.52 24.74
C ALA A 336 -23.41 -8.84 23.95
N PRO A 337 -24.37 -9.03 23.01
CA PRO A 337 -24.43 -10.25 22.20
C PRO A 337 -23.16 -10.48 21.37
N LEU A 338 -22.64 -9.42 20.73
CA LEU A 338 -21.44 -9.46 19.91
C LEU A 338 -20.18 -9.68 20.77
N LEU A 339 -20.08 -8.97 21.89
CA LEU A 339 -18.95 -9.09 22.81
C LEU A 339 -18.88 -10.51 23.40
N ALA A 340 -20.02 -11.10 23.77
CA ALA A 340 -20.07 -12.47 24.28
C ALA A 340 -19.68 -13.49 23.20
N LEU A 341 -20.16 -13.32 21.97
CA LEU A 341 -19.76 -14.16 20.83
C LEU A 341 -18.25 -14.13 20.61
N ARG A 342 -17.67 -12.94 20.49
CA ARG A 342 -16.24 -12.77 20.21
C ARG A 342 -15.37 -13.20 21.38
N GLN A 343 -15.82 -13.00 22.62
CA GLN A 343 -15.12 -13.51 23.80
C GLN A 343 -15.10 -15.05 23.79
N ALA A 344 -16.20 -15.71 23.41
CA ALA A 344 -16.25 -17.17 23.33
C ALA A 344 -15.35 -17.74 22.22
N GLN A 345 -15.23 -17.04 21.08
CA GLN A 345 -14.40 -17.47 19.95
C GLN A 345 -12.91 -17.16 20.14
N ALA A 346 -12.57 -15.95 20.62
CA ALA A 346 -11.17 -15.52 20.77
C ALA A 346 -10.51 -16.00 22.07
N GLY A 347 -11.31 -16.42 23.06
CA GLY A 347 -10.79 -16.98 24.31
C GLY A 347 -9.84 -16.01 25.03
N GLU A 348 -8.61 -16.47 25.29
CA GLU A 348 -7.60 -15.68 26.00
C GLU A 348 -7.07 -14.48 25.20
N TYR A 349 -7.27 -14.43 23.89
CA TYR A 349 -6.89 -13.31 23.02
C TYR A 349 -8.03 -12.31 22.80
N PHE A 350 -9.08 -12.36 23.62
CA PHE A 350 -10.08 -11.30 23.68
C PHE A 350 -9.54 -10.06 24.44
N ARG A 351 -9.72 -8.86 23.88
CA ARG A 351 -9.32 -7.60 24.54
C ARG A 351 -10.41 -6.52 24.47
N LEU A 352 -10.55 -5.77 25.57
CA LEU A 352 -11.46 -4.64 25.67
C LEU A 352 -10.69 -3.38 26.07
N TYR A 353 -10.43 -2.50 25.09
CA TYR A 353 -9.70 -1.25 25.29
C TYR A 353 -10.68 -0.10 25.55
N LYS A 354 -10.77 0.33 26.81
CA LYS A 354 -11.71 1.36 27.27
C LYS A 354 -11.09 2.27 28.33
N GLY A 355 -11.66 3.47 28.52
CA GLY A 355 -11.09 4.46 29.44
C GLY A 355 -9.62 4.75 29.11
N ALA A 356 -8.72 4.73 30.10
CA ALA A 356 -7.31 5.04 29.90
C ALA A 356 -6.57 4.10 28.92
N GLU A 357 -7.07 2.89 28.71
CA GLU A 357 -6.54 1.90 27.77
C GLU A 357 -7.09 2.06 26.35
N GLY A 358 -8.16 2.85 26.18
CA GLY A 358 -8.75 3.15 24.88
C GLY A 358 -7.88 4.08 24.02
N TYR A 359 -8.42 4.48 22.86
CA TYR A 359 -7.75 5.43 21.97
C TYR A 359 -7.66 6.84 22.58
N ARG A 360 -6.46 7.41 22.68
CA ARG A 360 -6.28 8.76 23.21
C ARG A 360 -6.27 9.78 22.07
N ALA A 361 -6.96 10.90 22.25
CA ALA A 361 -7.06 11.93 21.21
C ALA A 361 -5.67 12.40 20.74
N GLY A 362 -5.41 12.32 19.43
CA GLY A 362 -4.13 12.71 18.82
C GLY A 362 -3.01 11.66 18.94
N GLU A 363 -3.29 10.49 19.53
CA GLU A 363 -2.38 9.36 19.56
C GLU A 363 -2.27 8.74 18.15
N SER A 364 -1.06 8.35 17.76
CA SER A 364 -0.83 7.57 16.53
C SER A 364 -1.07 6.08 16.77
N ALA A 365 -1.27 5.30 15.70
CA ALA A 365 -1.37 3.84 15.82
C ALA A 365 -0.15 3.24 16.55
N ASN A 366 1.06 3.69 16.22
CA ASN A 366 2.28 3.23 16.88
C ASN A 366 2.32 3.62 18.38
N GLY A 367 1.80 4.79 18.74
CA GLY A 367 1.67 5.20 20.14
C GLY A 367 0.72 4.30 20.92
N PHE A 368 -0.45 4.01 20.36
CA PHE A 368 -1.43 3.09 20.93
C PHE A 368 -0.83 1.68 21.09
N LEU A 369 -0.30 1.09 20.01
CA LEU A 369 0.29 -0.25 20.03
C LEU A 369 1.46 -0.35 21.02
N GLY A 370 2.30 0.67 21.09
CA GLY A 370 3.43 0.73 22.03
C GLY A 370 3.03 0.66 23.50
N ARG A 371 1.86 1.22 23.87
CA ARG A 371 1.31 1.08 25.24
C ARG A 371 0.89 -0.35 25.56
N HIS A 372 0.60 -1.14 24.54
CA HIS A 372 0.11 -2.50 24.64
C HIS A 372 1.17 -3.54 24.24
N GLY A 373 2.45 -3.16 24.20
CA GLY A 373 3.57 -4.09 23.95
C GLY A 373 3.81 -4.43 22.48
N ALA A 374 3.09 -3.80 21.55
CA ALA A 374 3.22 -4.01 20.11
C ALA A 374 3.84 -2.79 19.40
N ARG A 375 4.13 -2.91 18.10
CA ARG A 375 4.63 -1.82 17.25
C ARG A 375 3.91 -1.86 15.91
N ALA A 376 3.67 -0.68 15.32
CA ALA A 376 2.98 -0.59 14.03
C ALA A 376 3.79 -1.15 12.85
N SER A 377 5.12 -1.31 13.02
CA SER A 377 6.02 -1.85 12.00
C SER A 377 6.14 -3.38 12.02
N ASP A 378 5.62 -4.02 13.06
CA ASP A 378 5.81 -5.44 13.31
C ASP A 378 4.51 -6.18 12.95
N PRO A 379 4.57 -7.45 12.50
CA PRO A 379 3.37 -8.25 12.27
C PRO A 379 2.51 -8.33 13.54
N ALA A 380 1.19 -8.40 13.36
CA ALA A 380 0.28 -8.53 14.49
C ALA A 380 0.56 -9.83 15.29
N ASP A 381 0.85 -9.66 16.58
CA ASP A 381 1.01 -10.74 17.54
C ASP A 381 -0.12 -10.68 18.60
N PRO A 382 -1.08 -11.63 18.54
CA PRO A 382 -2.23 -11.67 19.45
C PRO A 382 -1.89 -11.77 20.94
N GLU A 383 -0.67 -12.20 21.30
CA GLU A 383 -0.21 -12.18 22.70
C GLU A 383 -0.21 -10.76 23.27
N ASN A 384 0.15 -9.77 22.44
CA ASN A 384 0.20 -8.36 22.80
C ASN A 384 -1.11 -7.65 22.43
N VAL A 385 -1.44 -7.63 21.13
CA VAL A 385 -2.63 -6.98 20.58
C VAL A 385 -3.27 -7.91 19.57
N PRO A 386 -4.58 -8.22 19.69
CA PRO A 386 -5.29 -9.08 18.75
C PRO A 386 -5.24 -8.55 17.33
N TYR A 387 -5.21 -9.47 16.36
CA TYR A 387 -5.18 -9.12 14.93
C TYR A 387 -6.48 -8.44 14.47
N TYR A 388 -7.65 -8.92 14.92
CA TYR A 388 -8.93 -8.28 14.61
C TYR A 388 -9.26 -7.18 15.62
N LEU A 389 -9.49 -5.95 15.15
CA LEU A 389 -9.78 -4.78 15.99
C LEU A 389 -11.06 -4.06 15.53
N LEU A 390 -12.07 -3.99 16.39
CA LEU A 390 -13.27 -3.20 16.16
C LEU A 390 -13.17 -1.83 16.84
N LEU A 391 -13.21 -0.76 16.06
CA LEU A 391 -13.32 0.61 16.56
C LEU A 391 -14.80 0.95 16.83
N VAL A 392 -15.12 1.38 18.06
CA VAL A 392 -16.48 1.78 18.44
C VAL A 392 -16.52 3.27 18.72
N GLY A 393 -16.92 4.03 17.70
CA GLY A 393 -17.02 5.48 17.75
C GLY A 393 -16.77 6.14 16.39
N GLY A 394 -17.38 7.32 16.22
CA GLY A 394 -17.21 8.13 15.02
C GLY A 394 -15.77 8.65 14.84
N PRO A 395 -15.44 9.14 13.64
CA PRO A 395 -14.12 9.64 13.30
C PRO A 395 -13.71 10.92 14.06
N GLU A 396 -14.64 11.60 14.73
CA GLU A 396 -14.33 12.65 15.71
C GLU A 396 -13.64 12.09 16.97
N GLY A 397 -14.06 10.91 17.43
CA GLY A 397 -13.51 10.27 18.62
C GLY A 397 -12.28 9.41 18.34
N ILE A 398 -12.26 8.74 17.19
CA ILE A 398 -11.13 7.92 16.70
C ILE A 398 -10.92 8.27 15.21
N PRO A 399 -9.93 9.10 14.82
CA PRO A 399 -9.76 9.54 13.43
C PRO A 399 -9.64 8.39 12.41
N PHE A 400 -10.02 8.64 11.16
CA PHE A 400 -9.79 7.67 10.07
C PHE A 400 -8.29 7.36 9.89
N GLU A 401 -7.42 8.36 10.05
CA GLU A 401 -5.97 8.17 10.01
C GLU A 401 -5.47 7.09 10.99
N PHE A 402 -6.08 6.99 12.16
CA PHE A 402 -5.75 5.93 13.12
C PHE A 402 -6.14 4.54 12.60
N GLN A 403 -7.30 4.44 11.93
CA GLN A 403 -7.74 3.19 11.31
C GLN A 403 -6.80 2.78 10.18
N TYR A 404 -6.51 3.68 9.23
CA TYR A 404 -5.61 3.40 8.11
C TYR A 404 -4.23 2.93 8.55
N GLN A 405 -3.69 3.53 9.62
CA GLN A 405 -2.37 3.16 10.14
C GLN A 405 -2.37 1.79 10.81
N LEU A 406 -3.47 1.40 11.48
CA LEU A 406 -3.61 0.08 12.08
C LEU A 406 -3.83 -1.00 11.01
N ASP A 407 -4.66 -0.70 10.00
CA ASP A 407 -5.03 -1.62 8.92
C ASP A 407 -3.81 -2.17 8.14
N VAL A 408 -2.65 -1.49 8.18
CA VAL A 408 -1.40 -1.98 7.56
C VAL A 408 -0.96 -3.35 8.10
N GLN A 409 -1.16 -3.63 9.38
CA GLN A 409 -0.73 -4.88 10.04
C GLN A 409 -1.87 -5.64 10.74
N TYR A 410 -3.00 -4.98 10.97
CA TYR A 410 -4.16 -5.48 11.71
C TYR A 410 -5.39 -5.48 10.80
N ALA A 411 -6.39 -6.29 11.14
CA ALA A 411 -7.67 -6.27 10.46
C ALA A 411 -8.65 -5.36 11.24
N VAL A 412 -8.89 -4.13 10.76
CA VAL A 412 -9.69 -3.14 11.49
C VAL A 412 -11.05 -2.92 10.85
N GLY A 413 -12.08 -2.97 11.68
CA GLY A 413 -13.42 -2.54 11.32
C GLY A 413 -13.91 -1.44 12.25
N ARG A 414 -14.98 -0.74 11.85
CA ARG A 414 -15.54 0.37 12.63
C ARG A 414 -17.06 0.34 12.66
N ILE A 415 -17.62 0.66 13.82
CA ILE A 415 -19.03 1.00 13.96
C ILE A 415 -19.23 2.34 14.67
N ASP A 416 -20.18 3.13 14.16
CA ASP A 416 -20.65 4.37 14.76
C ASP A 416 -22.11 4.62 14.34
N PHE A 417 -23.05 4.44 15.25
CA PHE A 417 -24.47 4.76 15.02
C PHE A 417 -24.87 6.08 15.68
N GLY A 418 -23.90 6.92 16.06
CA GLY A 418 -24.18 8.17 16.74
C GLY A 418 -24.89 7.94 18.06
N ALA A 419 -26.00 8.67 18.28
CA ALA A 419 -26.79 8.60 19.51
C ALA A 419 -27.82 7.45 19.53
N ASP A 420 -27.99 6.73 18.43
CA ASP A 420 -28.94 5.63 18.33
C ASP A 420 -28.35 4.37 18.99
N LEU A 421 -28.70 4.15 20.25
CA LEU A 421 -28.27 2.97 21.01
C LEU A 421 -28.93 1.69 20.50
N GLU A 422 -30.14 1.77 19.95
CA GLU A 422 -30.85 0.60 19.45
C GLU A 422 -30.18 0.06 18.18
N ALA A 423 -29.64 0.95 17.34
CA ALA A 423 -28.83 0.56 16.19
C ALA A 423 -27.60 -0.31 16.57
N TYR A 424 -26.94 -0.04 17.71
CA TYR A 424 -25.87 -0.92 18.22
C TYR A 424 -26.41 -2.30 18.63
N ALA A 425 -27.60 -2.33 19.26
CA ALA A 425 -28.23 -3.58 19.70
C ALA A 425 -28.62 -4.45 18.51
N ASN A 426 -29.27 -3.84 17.51
CA ASN A 426 -29.66 -4.47 16.26
C ASN A 426 -28.44 -5.05 15.55
N TYR A 427 -27.38 -4.27 15.41
CA TYR A 427 -26.16 -4.73 14.76
C TYR A 427 -25.55 -5.95 15.48
N ALA A 428 -25.40 -5.88 16.81
CA ALA A 428 -24.86 -6.98 17.59
C ALA A 428 -25.73 -8.24 17.51
N HIS A 429 -27.05 -8.08 17.51
CA HIS A 429 -27.99 -9.19 17.35
C HIS A 429 -27.89 -9.83 15.97
N ASN A 430 -27.87 -9.04 14.89
CA ASN A 430 -27.77 -9.53 13.52
C ASN A 430 -26.49 -10.34 13.29
N VAL A 431 -25.34 -9.85 13.80
CA VAL A 431 -24.06 -10.57 13.70
C VAL A 431 -24.11 -11.88 14.49
N ALA A 432 -24.59 -11.84 15.73
CA ALA A 432 -24.69 -13.04 16.57
C ALA A 432 -25.62 -14.10 15.95
N ALA A 433 -26.80 -13.67 15.47
CA ALA A 433 -27.76 -14.53 14.80
C ALA A 433 -27.15 -15.18 13.55
N ALA A 434 -26.49 -14.40 12.69
CA ALA A 434 -25.90 -14.94 11.46
C ALA A 434 -24.79 -15.97 11.70
N GLU A 435 -24.04 -15.87 12.79
CA GLU A 435 -22.97 -16.82 13.12
C GLU A 435 -23.45 -18.03 13.96
N GLN A 436 -24.52 -17.88 14.74
CA GLN A 436 -24.99 -18.93 15.66
C GLN A 436 -26.22 -19.69 15.15
N GLU A 437 -27.08 -19.08 14.33
CA GLU A 437 -28.30 -19.73 13.86
C GLU A 437 -28.02 -20.67 12.67
N GLU A 438 -28.83 -21.72 12.56
CA GLU A 438 -28.79 -22.73 11.48
C GLU A 438 -29.49 -22.27 10.19
N ALA A 439 -29.87 -20.98 10.09
CA ALA A 439 -30.48 -20.44 8.88
C ALA A 439 -29.59 -20.72 7.66
N ALA A 440 -30.19 -21.25 6.60
CA ALA A 440 -29.46 -21.56 5.37
C ALA A 440 -28.87 -20.26 4.80
N PRO A 441 -27.54 -20.18 4.62
CA PRO A 441 -26.93 -18.97 4.10
C PRO A 441 -27.32 -18.76 2.63
N SER A 442 -27.41 -17.51 2.20
CA SER A 442 -27.47 -17.21 0.78
C SER A 442 -26.17 -17.65 0.10
N SER A 443 -26.26 -18.12 -1.14
CA SER A 443 -25.10 -18.38 -1.99
C SER A 443 -25.01 -17.42 -3.17
N ARG A 444 -25.80 -16.34 -3.19
CA ARG A 444 -25.84 -15.41 -4.31
C ARG A 444 -24.76 -14.34 -4.18
N VAL A 445 -23.98 -14.17 -5.25
CA VAL A 445 -22.96 -13.13 -5.38
C VAL A 445 -23.39 -12.21 -6.53
N THR A 446 -23.78 -10.99 -6.22
CA THR A 446 -24.35 -10.06 -7.20
C THR A 446 -23.38 -8.91 -7.48
N PHE A 447 -23.04 -8.74 -8.76
CA PHE A 447 -22.30 -7.60 -9.28
C PHE A 447 -23.28 -6.59 -9.88
N PHE A 448 -23.29 -5.38 -9.31
CA PHE A 448 -24.14 -4.27 -9.72
C PHE A 448 -23.27 -3.12 -10.23
N GLY A 449 -22.98 -3.14 -11.54
CA GLY A 449 -22.19 -2.09 -12.20
C GLY A 449 -23.10 -1.07 -12.86
N VAL A 450 -23.21 0.12 -12.27
CA VAL A 450 -23.94 1.23 -12.88
C VAL A 450 -23.15 1.74 -14.08
N ARG A 451 -23.85 2.03 -15.19
CA ARG A 451 -23.28 2.70 -16.36
C ARG A 451 -24.22 3.81 -16.81
N ASN A 452 -23.92 5.03 -16.41
CA ASN A 452 -24.71 6.20 -16.79
C ASN A 452 -24.35 6.63 -18.22
N ARG A 453 -25.35 7.13 -18.96
CA ARG A 453 -25.12 7.62 -20.33
C ARG A 453 -24.28 8.91 -20.28
N ASP A 454 -23.32 9.04 -21.19
CA ASP A 454 -22.40 10.18 -21.31
C ASP A 454 -21.58 10.44 -20.02
N ASP A 455 -21.26 9.37 -19.29
CA ASP A 455 -20.43 9.41 -18.09
C ASP A 455 -19.26 8.42 -18.19
N GLU A 456 -18.05 8.96 -18.26
CA GLU A 456 -16.84 8.15 -18.47
C GLU A 456 -16.47 7.33 -17.23
N ALA A 457 -16.69 7.86 -16.03
CA ALA A 457 -16.31 7.21 -14.78
C ALA A 457 -17.07 5.88 -14.55
N THR A 458 -18.38 5.87 -14.78
CA THR A 458 -19.22 4.67 -14.66
C THR A 458 -19.00 3.70 -15.83
N GLU A 459 -18.72 4.19 -17.05
CA GLU A 459 -18.28 3.31 -18.15
C GLU A 459 -16.94 2.61 -17.82
N LEU A 460 -15.97 3.34 -17.28
CA LEU A 460 -14.66 2.79 -16.90
C LEU A 460 -14.81 1.71 -15.83
N SER A 461 -15.57 1.95 -14.76
CA SER A 461 -15.75 0.96 -13.69
C SER A 461 -16.60 -0.24 -14.15
N ALA A 462 -17.67 -0.05 -14.92
CA ALA A 462 -18.45 -1.16 -15.48
C ALA A 462 -17.58 -2.07 -16.38
N ARG A 463 -16.72 -1.46 -17.20
CA ARG A 463 -15.90 -2.17 -18.19
C ARG A 463 -14.62 -2.77 -17.64
N TYR A 464 -13.91 -2.06 -16.77
CA TYR A 464 -12.56 -2.42 -16.32
C TYR A 464 -12.47 -2.85 -14.85
N LEU A 465 -13.56 -2.76 -14.08
CA LEU A 465 -13.65 -3.31 -12.72
C LEU A 465 -14.68 -4.44 -12.66
N ILE A 466 -15.96 -4.14 -12.90
CA ILE A 466 -17.05 -5.12 -12.72
C ILE A 466 -16.95 -6.30 -13.68
N SER A 467 -16.75 -6.04 -14.98
CA SER A 467 -16.70 -7.11 -15.97
C SER A 467 -15.50 -8.06 -15.74
N PRO A 468 -14.27 -7.57 -15.52
CA PRO A 468 -13.13 -8.44 -15.21
C PRO A 468 -13.32 -9.24 -13.92
N LEU A 469 -13.80 -8.62 -12.84
CA LEU A 469 -14.06 -9.32 -11.57
C LEU A 469 -15.06 -10.46 -11.73
N TYR A 470 -16.17 -10.21 -12.43
CA TYR A 470 -17.18 -11.22 -12.67
C TYR A 470 -16.62 -12.41 -13.48
N GLU A 471 -15.91 -12.14 -14.57
CA GLU A 471 -15.33 -13.20 -15.42
C GLU A 471 -14.24 -13.97 -14.69
N HIS A 472 -13.40 -13.29 -13.90
CA HIS A 472 -12.35 -13.92 -13.10
C HIS A 472 -12.94 -14.90 -12.07
N LEU A 473 -13.88 -14.44 -11.24
CA LEU A 473 -14.49 -15.29 -10.21
C LEU A 473 -15.32 -16.42 -10.80
N ARG A 474 -15.99 -16.19 -11.94
CA ARG A 474 -16.69 -17.25 -12.67
C ARG A 474 -15.73 -18.34 -13.18
N ALA A 475 -14.50 -17.98 -13.53
CA ALA A 475 -13.50 -18.93 -14.04
C ALA A 475 -12.77 -19.72 -12.94
N GLN A 476 -12.72 -19.23 -11.69
CA GLN A 476 -11.98 -19.87 -10.59
C GLN A 476 -12.52 -21.25 -10.21
N GLY A 477 -13.84 -21.50 -10.35
CA GLY A 477 -14.48 -22.74 -9.92
C GLY A 477 -14.36 -22.95 -8.41
N PHE A 478 -15.27 -22.37 -7.63
CA PHE A 478 -15.27 -22.54 -6.17
C PHE A 478 -15.76 -23.95 -5.78
N GLU A 479 -15.20 -24.51 -4.71
CA GLU A 479 -15.68 -25.78 -4.10
C GLU A 479 -17.10 -25.64 -3.51
N THR A 480 -17.55 -24.40 -3.32
CA THR A 480 -18.86 -24.02 -2.75
C THR A 480 -19.81 -23.51 -3.83
N ASP A 481 -21.12 -23.72 -3.66
CA ASP A 481 -22.19 -23.40 -4.62
C ASP A 481 -22.52 -21.89 -4.75
N TRP A 482 -21.50 -21.05 -4.94
CA TRP A 482 -21.70 -19.62 -5.20
C TRP A 482 -22.38 -19.41 -6.56
N GLN A 483 -23.53 -18.74 -6.54
CA GLN A 483 -24.29 -18.34 -7.71
C GLN A 483 -23.91 -16.90 -8.09
N LEU A 484 -23.03 -16.75 -9.08
CA LEU A 484 -22.60 -15.44 -9.55
C LEU A 484 -23.61 -14.83 -10.55
N GLU A 485 -24.12 -13.66 -10.21
CA GLU A 485 -24.98 -12.84 -11.05
C GLU A 485 -24.29 -11.50 -11.35
N ARG A 486 -24.46 -11.01 -12.58
CA ARG A 486 -24.12 -9.64 -12.94
C ARG A 486 -25.35 -8.96 -13.52
N VAL A 487 -25.82 -7.91 -12.85
CA VAL A 487 -26.94 -7.10 -13.32
C VAL A 487 -26.53 -6.39 -14.61
N ALA A 488 -27.40 -6.43 -15.62
CA ALA A 488 -27.14 -5.75 -16.88
C ALA A 488 -27.07 -4.23 -16.66
N PRO A 489 -26.15 -3.49 -17.30
CA PRO A 489 -25.98 -2.06 -17.03
C PRO A 489 -27.26 -1.23 -17.23
N GLU A 490 -28.09 -1.59 -18.21
CA GLU A 490 -29.39 -0.98 -18.49
C GLU A 490 -30.47 -1.27 -17.42
N GLU A 491 -30.27 -2.30 -16.61
CA GLU A 491 -31.16 -2.69 -15.51
C GLU A 491 -30.70 -2.15 -14.16
N ALA A 492 -29.51 -1.52 -14.10
CA ALA A 492 -28.86 -1.04 -12.87
C ALA A 492 -29.53 0.22 -12.26
N THR A 493 -30.86 0.21 -12.17
CA THR A 493 -31.73 1.29 -11.65
C THR A 493 -31.90 1.21 -10.13
N LYS A 494 -32.36 2.31 -9.51
CA LYS A 494 -32.69 2.31 -8.07
C LYS A 494 -33.69 1.21 -7.70
N GLN A 495 -34.70 1.01 -8.53
CA GLN A 495 -35.72 -0.01 -8.26
C GLN A 495 -35.15 -1.43 -8.31
N ARG A 496 -34.26 -1.76 -9.27
CA ARG A 496 -33.60 -3.07 -9.31
C ARG A 496 -32.68 -3.26 -8.10
N LEU A 497 -31.94 -2.22 -7.70
CA LEU A 497 -31.10 -2.28 -6.51
C LEU A 497 -31.93 -2.54 -5.26
N LEU A 498 -33.09 -1.89 -5.11
CA LEU A 498 -34.03 -2.18 -4.01
C LEU A 498 -34.52 -3.64 -4.05
N THR A 499 -34.87 -4.17 -5.22
CA THR A 499 -35.25 -5.59 -5.36
C THR A 499 -34.09 -6.53 -4.94
N VAL A 500 -32.84 -6.20 -5.28
CA VAL A 500 -31.68 -6.99 -4.84
C VAL A 500 -31.58 -7.01 -3.30
N LEU A 501 -31.81 -5.87 -2.66
CA LEU A 501 -31.76 -5.75 -1.19
C LEU A 501 -32.97 -6.37 -0.47
N GLN A 502 -34.07 -6.64 -1.16
CA GLN A 502 -35.33 -7.14 -0.58
C GLN A 502 -35.53 -8.63 -0.85
N ASP A 503 -35.47 -9.00 -2.12
CA ASP A 503 -35.94 -10.30 -2.62
C ASP A 503 -34.78 -11.23 -2.96
N ASP A 504 -33.69 -10.69 -3.53
CA ASP A 504 -32.57 -11.54 -4.01
C ASP A 504 -31.66 -12.00 -2.87
N HIS A 505 -31.64 -11.31 -1.72
CA HIS A 505 -30.90 -11.67 -0.51
C HIS A 505 -29.44 -12.11 -0.81
N PRO A 506 -28.58 -11.20 -1.30
CA PRO A 506 -27.21 -11.56 -1.71
C PRO A 506 -26.34 -11.91 -0.50
N ALA A 507 -25.51 -12.94 -0.60
CA ALA A 507 -24.42 -13.16 0.35
C ALA A 507 -23.34 -12.09 0.20
N LEU A 508 -23.03 -11.75 -1.04
CA LEU A 508 -22.10 -10.70 -1.40
C LEU A 508 -22.73 -9.79 -2.46
N LEU A 509 -22.80 -8.50 -2.19
CA LEU A 509 -23.23 -7.48 -3.15
C LEU A 509 -22.08 -6.53 -3.44
N PHE A 510 -21.56 -6.55 -4.66
CA PHE A 510 -20.55 -5.61 -5.13
C PHE A 510 -21.23 -4.53 -5.98
N VAL A 511 -21.24 -3.29 -5.51
CA VAL A 511 -21.77 -2.14 -6.25
C VAL A 511 -20.62 -1.27 -6.73
N ALA A 512 -20.57 -0.97 -8.02
CA ALA A 512 -19.74 0.10 -8.57
C ALA A 512 -20.64 1.21 -9.11
N SER A 513 -20.53 2.40 -8.53
CA SER A 513 -21.29 3.57 -8.97
C SER A 513 -20.65 4.88 -8.50
N HIS A 514 -21.30 5.99 -8.83
CA HIS A 514 -21.05 7.26 -8.19
C HIS A 514 -21.56 7.30 -6.75
N GLY A 515 -20.82 8.01 -5.90
CA GLY A 515 -21.29 8.48 -4.62
C GLY A 515 -21.69 9.95 -4.70
N LEU A 516 -22.79 10.34 -4.06
CA LEU A 516 -23.17 11.75 -4.00
C LEU A 516 -22.17 12.55 -3.15
N GLU A 517 -21.76 13.72 -3.65
CA GLU A 517 -20.87 14.67 -2.98
C GLU A 517 -21.57 16.02 -2.80
N PHE A 518 -21.59 16.52 -1.58
CA PHE A 518 -22.26 17.77 -1.21
C PHE A 518 -21.22 18.83 -0.89
N ASP A 519 -21.41 20.03 -1.44
CA ASP A 519 -20.54 21.17 -1.16
C ASP A 519 -20.84 21.73 0.24
N VAL A 520 -19.87 21.64 1.14
CA VAL A 520 -19.97 22.19 2.51
C VAL A 520 -20.05 23.73 2.52
N ALA A 521 -19.60 24.41 1.46
CA ALA A 521 -19.71 25.87 1.36
C ALA A 521 -21.16 26.32 1.12
N ASP A 522 -21.98 25.49 0.47
CA ASP A 522 -23.39 25.74 0.20
C ASP A 522 -24.26 25.36 1.43
N PRO A 523 -25.00 26.29 2.05
CA PRO A 523 -25.84 26.01 3.21
C PRO A 523 -26.91 24.93 3.00
N GLU A 524 -27.50 24.84 1.81
CA GLU A 524 -28.56 23.86 1.52
C GLU A 524 -27.98 22.45 1.39
N GLN A 525 -26.84 22.33 0.69
CA GLN A 525 -26.14 21.06 0.54
C GLN A 525 -25.53 20.58 1.86
N ARG A 526 -24.92 21.49 2.63
CA ARG A 526 -24.39 21.22 3.97
C ARG A 526 -25.44 20.61 4.90
N ALA A 527 -26.68 21.10 4.87
CA ALA A 527 -27.76 20.57 5.69
C ALA A 527 -28.18 19.13 5.34
N ARG A 528 -27.80 18.64 4.14
CA ARG A 528 -28.08 17.29 3.64
C ARG A 528 -26.88 16.35 3.71
N GLN A 529 -25.67 16.90 3.74
CA GLN A 529 -24.41 16.16 3.61
C GLN A 529 -24.34 14.91 4.50
N GLU A 530 -24.55 15.02 5.81
CA GLU A 530 -24.44 13.86 6.72
C GLU A 530 -25.45 12.73 6.43
N ARG A 531 -26.61 13.05 5.83
CA ARG A 531 -27.67 12.07 5.56
C ARG A 531 -27.53 11.41 4.19
N GLU A 532 -26.85 12.06 3.25
CA GLU A 532 -26.93 11.69 1.84
C GLU A 532 -25.56 11.58 1.15
N GLN A 533 -24.48 12.09 1.74
CA GLN A 533 -23.15 11.95 1.16
C GLN A 533 -22.74 10.48 1.13
N GLY A 534 -22.25 10.03 -0.04
CA GLY A 534 -21.95 8.63 -0.31
C GLY A 534 -23.16 7.78 -0.69
N ALA A 535 -24.36 8.36 -0.84
CA ALA A 535 -25.50 7.67 -1.43
C ALA A 535 -25.17 7.23 -2.87
N LEU A 536 -25.68 6.07 -3.28
CA LEU A 536 -25.31 5.42 -4.53
C LEU A 536 -26.20 5.93 -5.66
N LEU A 537 -25.61 6.61 -6.64
CA LEU A 537 -26.33 7.00 -7.85
C LEU A 537 -26.69 5.74 -8.68
N CYS A 538 -27.82 5.74 -9.36
CA CYS A 538 -28.30 4.60 -10.12
C CYS A 538 -28.46 4.94 -11.62
N GLY A 539 -28.58 3.91 -12.45
CA GLY A 539 -28.62 4.00 -13.91
C GLY A 539 -29.82 4.73 -14.49
N ASP A 540 -30.82 5.04 -13.68
CA ASP A 540 -31.99 5.85 -14.04
C ASP A 540 -31.73 7.37 -13.96
N TRP A 541 -30.50 7.80 -13.66
CA TRP A 541 -30.09 9.20 -13.78
C TRP A 541 -30.06 9.68 -15.26
N PRO A 542 -30.71 10.81 -15.60
CA PRO A 542 -30.86 11.30 -16.98
C PRO A 542 -29.56 11.74 -17.66
N SER A 543 -29.62 11.82 -18.99
CA SER A 543 -28.48 12.11 -19.85
C SER A 543 -28.16 13.60 -19.98
N SER A 544 -26.97 13.92 -20.49
CA SER A 544 -26.46 15.29 -20.62
C SER A 544 -27.31 16.23 -21.51
N GLY A 545 -28.21 15.69 -22.33
CA GLY A 545 -29.15 16.45 -23.17
C GLY A 545 -30.49 16.79 -22.52
N ASP A 546 -30.76 16.30 -21.31
CA ASP A 546 -31.99 16.58 -20.58
C ASP A 546 -31.88 17.92 -19.82
N ALA A 547 -32.92 18.74 -19.87
CA ALA A 547 -32.90 20.14 -19.41
C ALA A 547 -32.55 20.34 -17.91
N GLU A 548 -32.52 19.26 -17.12
CA GLU A 548 -31.99 19.25 -15.77
C GLU A 548 -31.22 17.93 -15.51
N ARG A 549 -29.90 17.92 -15.70
CA ARG A 549 -28.99 16.83 -15.23
C ARG A 549 -28.94 16.71 -13.69
N LYS A 550 -29.83 17.39 -12.98
CA LYS A 550 -29.94 17.39 -11.51
C LYS A 550 -30.25 15.98 -11.02
N VAL A 551 -29.60 15.59 -9.94
CA VAL A 551 -29.89 14.32 -9.27
C VAL A 551 -31.13 14.53 -8.39
N ARG A 552 -32.12 13.65 -8.54
CA ARG A 552 -33.38 13.66 -7.77
C ARG A 552 -33.43 12.42 -6.88
N PRO A 553 -34.20 12.41 -5.78
CA PRO A 553 -34.30 11.26 -4.86
C PRO A 553 -34.59 9.92 -5.51
N GLU A 554 -35.30 9.89 -6.63
CA GLU A 554 -35.57 8.68 -7.42
C GLU A 554 -34.32 8.07 -8.05
N HIS A 555 -33.27 8.85 -8.31
CA HIS A 555 -32.07 8.40 -9.03
C HIS A 555 -30.97 7.80 -8.14
N TYR A 556 -31.12 7.78 -6.81
CA TYR A 556 -30.07 7.28 -5.92
C TYR A 556 -30.62 6.52 -4.72
N LEU A 557 -29.84 5.56 -4.21
CA LEU A 557 -30.12 4.84 -2.98
C LEU A 557 -29.41 5.49 -1.79
N SER A 558 -30.19 5.97 -0.82
CA SER A 558 -29.73 6.57 0.43
C SER A 558 -30.01 5.67 1.65
N GLY A 559 -29.41 5.99 2.79
CA GLY A 559 -29.73 5.31 4.05
C GLY A 559 -31.19 5.51 4.48
N GLN A 560 -31.83 6.62 4.08
CA GLN A 560 -33.26 6.84 4.31
C GLN A 560 -34.12 5.81 3.57
N ASP A 561 -33.80 5.50 2.30
CA ASP A 561 -34.55 4.50 1.52
C ASP A 561 -34.52 3.12 2.20
N VAL A 562 -33.36 2.72 2.73
CA VAL A 562 -33.19 1.46 3.46
C VAL A 562 -34.05 1.43 4.72
N ARG A 563 -34.02 2.50 5.53
CA ARG A 563 -34.82 2.61 6.76
C ARG A 563 -36.32 2.65 6.50
N GLU A 564 -36.76 3.34 5.44
CA GLU A 564 -38.17 3.41 5.06
C GLU A 564 -38.72 2.06 4.63
N ARG A 565 -37.91 1.21 3.99
CA ARG A 565 -38.29 -0.17 3.66
C ARG A 565 -38.23 -1.10 4.87
N GLY A 566 -37.34 -0.84 5.82
CA GLY A 566 -37.27 -1.52 7.11
C GLY A 566 -37.26 -3.03 6.96
N ALA A 567 -38.24 -3.72 7.56
CA ALA A 567 -38.35 -5.17 7.56
C ALA A 567 -38.55 -5.83 6.17
N ALA A 568 -38.79 -5.05 5.11
CA ALA A 568 -38.80 -5.57 3.74
C ALA A 568 -37.38 -5.81 3.21
N ILE A 569 -36.36 -5.13 3.76
CA ILE A 569 -34.96 -5.37 3.41
C ILE A 569 -34.50 -6.68 4.05
N ASN A 570 -33.73 -7.46 3.31
CA ASN A 570 -33.11 -8.68 3.78
C ASN A 570 -31.64 -8.72 3.39
N LEU A 571 -30.77 -8.45 4.35
CA LEU A 571 -29.31 -8.47 4.24
C LEU A 571 -28.69 -9.45 5.25
N GLN A 572 -29.46 -10.44 5.70
CA GLN A 572 -29.00 -11.39 6.71
C GLN A 572 -27.76 -12.13 6.22
N GLY A 573 -26.65 -11.99 6.95
CA GLY A 573 -25.40 -12.66 6.56
C GLY A 573 -24.69 -12.02 5.36
N SER A 574 -25.19 -10.90 4.83
CA SER A 574 -24.61 -10.22 3.68
C SER A 574 -23.36 -9.43 4.05
N ILE A 575 -22.37 -9.44 3.16
CA ILE A 575 -21.30 -8.45 3.10
C ILE A 575 -21.50 -7.62 1.83
N LEU A 576 -21.39 -6.29 1.95
CA LEU A 576 -21.52 -5.40 0.80
C LEU A 576 -20.18 -4.74 0.50
N PHE A 577 -19.83 -4.61 -0.78
CA PHE A 577 -18.68 -3.85 -1.24
C PHE A 577 -19.17 -2.68 -2.09
N LEU A 578 -19.01 -1.46 -1.59
CA LEU A 578 -19.47 -0.23 -2.22
C LEU A 578 -18.28 0.53 -2.82
N PHE A 579 -18.00 0.28 -4.10
CA PHE A 579 -17.10 1.10 -4.90
C PHE A 579 -17.83 2.39 -5.30
N ALA A 580 -17.86 3.35 -4.39
CA ALA A 580 -18.45 4.68 -4.58
C ALA A 580 -17.77 5.69 -3.64
N CYS A 581 -17.65 6.94 -4.09
CA CYS A 581 -17.05 8.01 -3.28
C CYS A 581 -17.86 8.25 -2.02
N TYR A 582 -17.17 8.46 -0.90
CA TYR A 582 -17.75 8.68 0.41
C TYR A 582 -18.66 7.54 0.89
N GLY A 583 -18.64 6.38 0.23
CA GLY A 583 -19.53 5.25 0.52
C GLY A 583 -19.35 4.65 1.92
N ALA A 584 -18.18 4.83 2.54
CA ALA A 584 -17.93 4.47 3.95
C ALA A 584 -17.92 5.70 4.88
N GLY A 585 -17.48 6.86 4.41
CA GLY A 585 -17.43 8.06 5.24
C GLY A 585 -16.75 9.26 4.61
N THR A 586 -16.78 10.37 5.35
CA THR A 586 -16.23 11.67 4.94
C THR A 586 -15.28 12.19 6.01
N PRO A 587 -13.99 12.48 5.69
CA PRO A 587 -13.08 13.12 6.61
C PRO A 587 -13.38 14.63 6.74
N LEU A 588 -12.78 15.29 7.73
CA LEU A 588 -12.97 16.74 7.93
C LEU A 588 -12.33 17.56 6.80
N TYR A 589 -11.12 17.17 6.42
CA TYR A 589 -10.28 17.88 5.45
C TYR A 589 -10.05 17.02 4.21
N ASP A 590 -9.94 17.68 3.06
CA ASP A 590 -9.50 17.06 1.81
C ASP A 590 -8.10 16.46 2.00
N GLU A 591 -8.02 15.13 2.07
CA GLU A 591 -6.78 14.42 2.31
C GLU A 591 -5.92 14.22 1.07
N TYR A 592 -6.46 14.50 -0.13
CA TYR A 592 -5.67 14.61 -1.36
C TYR A 592 -4.90 15.93 -1.38
N TYR A 593 -5.34 16.94 -0.63
CA TYR A 593 -4.72 18.25 -0.49
C TYR A 593 -4.01 18.37 0.88
N LYS A 594 -3.00 17.54 1.14
CA LYS A 594 -2.13 17.69 2.32
C LYS A 594 -0.91 18.53 1.96
N GLN A 595 -0.97 19.82 2.27
CA GLN A 595 0.22 20.69 2.25
C GLN A 595 1.20 20.24 3.34
N ARG A 596 2.42 19.87 2.96
CA ARG A 596 3.58 19.71 3.84
C ARG A 596 3.69 21.00 4.66
N PHE A 597 3.60 20.87 5.98
CA PHE A 597 3.71 21.95 6.98
C PHE A 597 2.49 22.87 7.21
N LYS A 598 1.33 22.70 6.55
CA LYS A 598 0.07 23.34 7.02
C LYS A 598 -0.90 22.31 7.60
N ARG A 599 -1.51 22.66 8.73
CA ARG A 599 -2.47 21.84 9.48
C ARG A 599 -3.87 21.79 8.86
N THR A 600 -4.06 22.31 7.64
CA THR A 600 -5.40 22.58 7.08
C THR A 600 -5.44 22.26 5.59
N GLY A 601 -5.88 21.06 5.24
CA GLY A 601 -6.53 20.85 3.93
C GLY A 601 -7.81 21.69 3.85
N GLN A 602 -8.41 21.83 2.66
CA GLN A 602 -9.73 22.45 2.56
C GLN A 602 -10.72 21.61 3.36
N ALA A 603 -11.49 22.24 4.26
CA ALA A 603 -12.55 21.53 4.96
C ALA A 603 -13.62 21.10 3.93
N ILE A 604 -13.95 19.81 3.91
CA ILE A 604 -14.97 19.23 3.01
C ILE A 604 -16.21 18.76 3.77
N ALA A 605 -16.19 18.87 5.11
CA ALA A 605 -17.32 18.64 6.00
C ALA A 605 -17.24 19.57 7.22
N GLU A 606 -18.33 19.72 7.97
CA GLU A 606 -18.31 20.45 9.25
C GLU A 606 -17.62 19.65 10.37
N ARG A 607 -17.74 18.32 10.28
CA ARG A 607 -17.12 17.32 11.14
C ARG A 607 -16.93 16.04 10.35
N PRO A 608 -15.95 15.18 10.68
CA PRO A 608 -15.82 13.91 10.01
C PRO A 608 -16.96 12.96 10.43
N PHE A 609 -17.46 12.11 9.52
CA PHE A 609 -18.54 11.18 9.81
C PHE A 609 -18.47 9.88 8.98
N ILE A 610 -19.10 8.83 9.49
CA ILE A 610 -19.38 7.59 8.74
C ILE A 610 -20.65 7.79 7.92
N ALA A 611 -20.65 7.29 6.69
CA ALA A 611 -21.76 7.45 5.75
C ALA A 611 -23.06 6.84 6.28
N ASP A 612 -24.19 7.46 5.97
CA ASP A 612 -25.50 7.06 6.51
C ASP A 612 -26.01 5.73 5.92
N LEU A 613 -25.68 5.43 4.66
CA LEU A 613 -26.13 4.23 3.98
C LEU A 613 -25.59 2.94 4.64
N PRO A 614 -24.28 2.78 4.90
CA PRO A 614 -23.77 1.64 5.69
C PRO A 614 -24.41 1.55 7.07
N LYS A 615 -24.61 2.67 7.78
CA LYS A 615 -25.27 2.66 9.09
C LYS A 615 -26.66 2.04 9.00
N ALA A 616 -27.46 2.48 8.02
CA ALA A 616 -28.80 1.97 7.79
C ALA A 616 -28.84 0.47 7.46
N MET A 617 -27.88 -0.01 6.64
CA MET A 617 -27.80 -1.43 6.25
C MET A 617 -27.42 -2.35 7.41
N LEU A 618 -26.51 -1.90 8.28
CA LEU A 618 -26.03 -2.68 9.43
C LEU A 618 -27.04 -2.68 10.60
N SER A 619 -27.79 -1.59 10.77
CA SER A 619 -28.63 -1.36 11.96
C SER A 619 -30.10 -1.75 11.79
N LEU A 620 -30.46 -2.50 10.74
CA LEU A 620 -31.81 -3.02 10.56
C LEU A 620 -32.22 -3.83 11.80
N SER A 621 -33.47 -3.69 12.25
CA SER A 621 -33.95 -4.38 13.46
C SER A 621 -33.84 -5.90 13.39
N GLU A 622 -33.92 -6.44 12.17
CA GLU A 622 -33.67 -7.83 11.85
C GLU A 622 -33.03 -7.88 10.46
N ARG A 623 -32.30 -8.95 10.15
CA ARG A 623 -31.73 -9.22 8.81
C ARG A 623 -30.83 -8.09 8.30
N GLY A 624 -30.11 -7.43 9.20
CA GLY A 624 -29.06 -6.47 8.87
C GLY A 624 -27.82 -7.11 8.27
N ALA A 625 -27.08 -6.33 7.49
CA ALA A 625 -25.79 -6.73 6.93
C ALA A 625 -24.75 -6.96 8.04
N LEU A 626 -23.76 -7.82 7.75
CA LEU A 626 -22.66 -8.10 8.68
C LEU A 626 -21.57 -7.03 8.62
N ALA A 627 -21.22 -6.62 7.40
CA ALA A 627 -20.22 -5.60 7.13
C ALA A 627 -20.48 -4.92 5.79
N VAL A 628 -20.01 -3.69 5.68
CA VAL A 628 -19.93 -2.92 4.44
C VAL A 628 -18.49 -2.49 4.25
N VAL A 629 -17.85 -2.94 3.18
CA VAL A 629 -16.60 -2.36 2.68
C VAL A 629 -16.97 -1.17 1.81
N GLY A 630 -16.36 -0.02 2.05
CA GLY A 630 -16.59 1.17 1.24
C GLY A 630 -15.41 2.12 1.27
N HIS A 631 -15.51 3.19 0.48
CA HIS A 631 -14.45 4.17 0.37
C HIS A 631 -14.68 5.38 1.29
N VAL A 632 -13.67 5.77 2.04
CA VAL A 632 -13.62 7.05 2.77
C VAL A 632 -13.06 8.10 1.82
N GLU A 633 -13.78 9.21 1.72
CA GLU A 633 -13.42 10.29 0.80
C GLU A 633 -13.58 9.91 -0.67
N ARG A 634 -12.60 10.26 -1.52
CA ARG A 634 -12.75 10.24 -2.95
C ARG A 634 -12.17 8.95 -3.56
N ALA A 635 -12.98 8.18 -4.29
CA ALA A 635 -12.54 7.00 -5.05
C ALA A 635 -12.22 7.37 -6.52
N TRP A 636 -11.07 6.93 -7.01
CA TRP A 636 -10.56 7.28 -8.35
C TRP A 636 -10.46 6.09 -9.28
N GLY A 637 -10.45 6.32 -10.60
CA GLY A 637 -10.20 5.22 -11.54
C GLY A 637 -8.84 4.53 -11.35
N THR A 638 -7.87 5.18 -10.71
CA THR A 638 -6.55 4.60 -10.38
C THR A 638 -6.59 3.39 -9.45
N SER A 639 -7.73 3.12 -8.78
CA SER A 639 -7.89 1.90 -7.99
C SER A 639 -7.78 0.64 -8.85
N PHE A 640 -8.25 0.72 -10.10
CA PHE A 640 -8.39 -0.44 -11.00
C PHE A 640 -7.81 -0.21 -12.40
N MET A 641 -7.38 1.00 -12.75
CA MET A 641 -6.74 1.30 -14.04
C MET A 641 -5.21 1.27 -13.94
N GLY A 642 -4.56 0.59 -14.89
CA GLY A 642 -3.12 0.59 -15.09
C GLY A 642 -2.64 1.35 -16.31
N LYS A 643 -1.32 1.50 -16.43
CA LYS A 643 -0.68 2.16 -17.58
C LYS A 643 -1.13 1.52 -18.89
N LYS A 644 -1.39 2.35 -19.90
CA LYS A 644 -1.66 1.90 -21.27
C LYS A 644 -0.47 1.14 -21.84
N GLU A 645 -0.70 -0.09 -22.30
CA GLU A 645 0.30 -0.82 -23.08
C GLU A 645 0.25 -0.38 -24.55
N GLY A 646 1.41 0.02 -25.07
CA GLY A 646 1.61 0.48 -26.45
C GLY A 646 1.98 1.96 -26.51
N GLY A 647 3.19 2.27 -26.97
CA GLY A 647 3.70 3.64 -27.10
C GLY A 647 2.83 4.55 -28.00
N PRO A 648 3.18 5.84 -28.15
CA PRO A 648 2.32 6.90 -28.70
C PRO A 648 1.84 6.72 -30.16
N ARG A 649 2.18 5.62 -30.83
CA ARG A 649 1.76 5.25 -32.20
C ARG A 649 0.88 3.99 -32.28
N ALA A 650 0.54 3.34 -31.15
CA ALA A 650 -0.35 2.18 -31.16
C ALA A 650 -1.81 2.61 -31.31
N SER A 651 -2.45 2.27 -32.44
CA SER A 651 -3.85 2.59 -32.75
C SER A 651 -4.87 1.83 -31.88
N LYS A 652 -4.41 0.96 -30.97
CA LYS A 652 -5.21 0.22 -29.98
C LYS A 652 -4.39 0.01 -28.70
N ALA A 653 -4.07 1.09 -27.99
CA ALA A 653 -3.56 0.96 -26.63
C ALA A 653 -4.62 0.27 -25.75
N LYS A 654 -4.26 -0.84 -25.10
CA LYS A 654 -5.14 -1.51 -24.12
C LYS A 654 -4.83 -0.95 -22.73
N LEU A 655 -5.86 -0.51 -22.00
CA LEU A 655 -5.72 -0.30 -20.56
C LEU A 655 -5.50 -1.67 -19.92
N ASN A 656 -4.51 -1.76 -19.02
CA ASN A 656 -4.28 -2.96 -18.21
C ASN A 656 -5.06 -2.83 -16.91
N PRO A 657 -6.20 -3.52 -16.71
CA PRO A 657 -6.95 -3.43 -15.46
C PRO A 657 -6.12 -4.01 -14.30
N HIS A 658 -5.87 -3.20 -13.27
CA HIS A 658 -5.21 -3.62 -12.01
C HIS A 658 -6.24 -4.10 -10.98
N VAL A 659 -7.09 -5.05 -11.37
CA VAL A 659 -8.16 -5.60 -10.51
C VAL A 659 -7.68 -6.67 -9.53
N ALA A 660 -6.42 -7.10 -9.62
CA ALA A 660 -5.89 -8.21 -8.84
C ALA A 660 -6.07 -8.07 -7.31
N VAL A 661 -6.05 -6.84 -6.79
CA VAL A 661 -6.31 -6.58 -5.35
C VAL A 661 -7.78 -6.84 -5.01
N PHE A 662 -8.70 -6.42 -5.87
CA PHE A 662 -10.12 -6.73 -5.73
C PHE A 662 -10.37 -8.24 -5.91
N ASP A 663 -9.81 -8.87 -6.95
CA ASP A 663 -9.93 -10.31 -7.19
C ASP A 663 -9.51 -11.11 -5.96
N SER A 664 -8.33 -10.79 -5.42
CA SER A 664 -7.76 -11.51 -4.28
C SER A 664 -8.58 -11.32 -3.00
N ALA A 665 -9.13 -10.13 -2.77
CA ALA A 665 -10.00 -9.86 -1.63
C ALA A 665 -11.34 -10.61 -1.75
N LEU A 666 -12.01 -10.53 -2.93
CA LEU A 666 -13.28 -11.22 -3.16
C LEU A 666 -13.10 -12.75 -3.12
N GLU A 667 -12.02 -13.28 -3.67
CA GLU A 667 -11.71 -14.71 -3.54
C GLU A 667 -11.54 -15.14 -2.08
N ARG A 668 -10.83 -14.36 -1.25
CA ARG A 668 -10.70 -14.65 0.19
C ARG A 668 -12.05 -14.68 0.88
N LEU A 669 -12.92 -13.70 0.61
CA LEU A 669 -14.29 -13.67 1.14
C LEU A 669 -15.08 -14.93 0.76
N LEU A 670 -15.05 -15.31 -0.52
CA LEU A 670 -15.77 -16.47 -1.03
C LEU A 670 -15.18 -17.80 -0.53
N LYS A 671 -13.90 -17.82 -0.15
CA LYS A 671 -13.22 -18.93 0.54
C LYS A 671 -13.46 -18.93 2.06
N GLY A 672 -14.33 -18.06 2.58
CA GLY A 672 -14.75 -18.04 3.98
C GLY A 672 -13.79 -17.32 4.93
N HIS A 673 -12.88 -16.49 4.42
CA HIS A 673 -12.09 -15.61 5.27
C HIS A 673 -12.97 -14.53 5.92
N PRO A 674 -12.65 -14.11 7.16
CA PRO A 674 -13.21 -12.89 7.71
C PRO A 674 -12.90 -11.66 6.85
N VAL A 675 -13.82 -10.71 6.82
CA VAL A 675 -13.76 -9.54 5.93
C VAL A 675 -12.50 -8.71 6.13
N GLY A 676 -12.04 -8.51 7.37
CA GLY A 676 -10.83 -7.76 7.64
C GLY A 676 -9.58 -8.45 7.05
N SER A 677 -9.46 -9.77 7.17
CA SER A 677 -8.35 -10.50 6.54
C SER A 677 -8.45 -10.55 5.02
N ALA A 678 -9.66 -10.51 4.45
CA ALA A 678 -9.81 -10.37 3.01
C ALA A 678 -9.27 -9.01 2.51
N MET A 679 -9.35 -7.97 3.34
CA MET A 679 -8.91 -6.61 3.00
C MET A 679 -7.39 -6.40 3.06
N ASP A 680 -6.59 -7.30 3.67
CA ASP A 680 -5.12 -7.20 3.73
C ASP A 680 -4.44 -6.85 2.38
N TYR A 681 -5.04 -7.26 1.25
CA TYR A 681 -4.49 -6.95 -0.08
C TYR A 681 -4.57 -5.45 -0.43
N PHE A 682 -5.61 -4.76 0.04
CA PHE A 682 -5.71 -3.30 -0.06
C PHE A 682 -4.68 -2.63 0.83
N ASP A 683 -4.48 -3.14 2.04
CA ASP A 683 -3.52 -2.61 3.01
C ASP A 683 -2.08 -2.79 2.55
N LEU A 684 -1.76 -3.95 1.96
CA LEU A 684 -0.47 -4.17 1.30
C LEU A 684 -0.30 -3.27 0.08
N ARG A 685 -1.35 -3.06 -0.72
CA ARG A 685 -1.29 -2.12 -1.86
C ARG A 685 -0.98 -0.73 -1.36
N TYR A 686 -1.63 -0.29 -0.29
CA TYR A 686 -1.36 0.99 0.36
C TYR A 686 0.11 1.09 0.81
N ALA A 687 0.62 0.09 1.53
CA ALA A 687 2.01 0.04 1.99
C ALA A 687 3.01 0.02 0.82
N ALA A 688 2.77 -0.77 -0.22
CA ALA A 688 3.63 -0.85 -1.40
C ALA A 688 3.65 0.47 -2.19
N LEU A 689 2.49 1.13 -2.35
CA LEU A 689 2.43 2.44 -2.99
C LEU A 689 3.15 3.51 -2.16
N ALA A 690 3.18 3.37 -0.82
CA ALA A 690 3.97 4.26 0.03
C ALA A 690 5.48 4.11 -0.26
N THR A 691 5.99 2.90 -0.45
CA THR A 691 7.43 2.69 -0.76
C THR A 691 7.80 3.22 -2.15
N GLU A 692 6.88 3.19 -3.11
CA GLU A 692 7.07 3.82 -4.43
C GLU A 692 6.96 5.34 -4.39
N LEU A 693 6.10 5.88 -3.53
CA LEU A 693 5.84 7.31 -3.41
C LEU A 693 6.98 8.06 -2.69
N VAL A 694 7.60 7.46 -1.68
CA VAL A 694 8.67 8.10 -0.88
C VAL A 694 9.83 8.62 -1.75
N PRO A 695 10.46 7.82 -2.64
CA PRO A 695 11.53 8.31 -3.51
C PRO A 695 11.09 9.46 -4.42
N LEU A 696 9.84 9.45 -4.90
CA LEU A 696 9.29 10.53 -5.71
C LEU A 696 9.10 11.80 -4.88
N MET A 697 8.76 11.68 -3.60
CA MET A 697 8.65 12.81 -2.66
C MET A 697 10.00 13.38 -2.21
N GLU A 698 11.07 12.60 -2.30
CA GLU A 698 12.44 13.01 -1.93
C GLU A 698 13.25 13.54 -3.12
N ALA A 699 12.85 13.19 -4.35
CA ALA A 699 13.50 13.67 -5.56
C ALA A 699 13.43 15.20 -5.67
N ASN A 700 14.54 15.84 -6.05
CA ASN A 700 14.57 17.29 -6.28
C ASN A 700 13.72 17.72 -7.47
N THR A 701 13.58 16.83 -8.46
CA THR A 701 12.78 17.05 -9.68
C THR A 701 12.04 15.74 -10.03
N PRO A 702 10.98 15.38 -9.29
CA PRO A 702 10.23 14.17 -9.58
C PRO A 702 9.50 14.29 -10.91
N ASP A 703 9.28 13.15 -11.57
CA ASP A 703 8.28 13.10 -12.62
C ASP A 703 6.92 13.42 -12.01
N LYS A 704 6.35 14.56 -12.42
CA LYS A 704 5.09 15.08 -11.88
C LYS A 704 3.92 14.16 -12.15
N TYR A 705 3.92 13.46 -13.28
CA TYR A 705 2.89 12.50 -13.65
C TYR A 705 2.96 11.29 -12.74
N GLU A 706 4.15 10.70 -12.60
CA GLU A 706 4.35 9.51 -11.76
C GLU A 706 4.07 9.81 -10.28
N LEU A 707 4.49 10.98 -9.80
CA LEU A 707 4.18 11.44 -8.45
C LEU A 707 2.67 11.61 -8.22
N ALA A 708 1.94 12.24 -9.14
CA ALA A 708 0.49 12.41 -9.01
C ALA A 708 -0.28 11.09 -9.11
N GLU A 709 0.16 10.19 -10.00
CA GLU A 709 -0.39 8.85 -10.14
C GLU A 709 -0.20 8.05 -8.83
N LYS A 710 1.03 8.00 -8.30
CA LYS A 710 1.35 7.25 -7.07
C LYS A 710 0.74 7.86 -5.83
N TRP A 711 0.72 9.19 -5.71
CA TRP A 711 0.05 9.89 -4.62
C TRP A 711 -1.44 9.57 -4.59
N THR A 712 -2.10 9.68 -5.75
CA THR A 712 -3.54 9.39 -5.86
C THR A 712 -3.81 7.94 -5.54
N ALA A 713 -3.07 7.00 -6.16
CA ALA A 713 -3.24 5.57 -5.90
C ALA A 713 -2.99 5.20 -4.43
N HIS A 714 -2.00 5.82 -3.78
CA HIS A 714 -1.68 5.59 -2.36
C HIS A 714 -2.82 6.05 -1.44
N ASN A 715 -3.31 7.29 -1.63
CA ASN A 715 -4.42 7.81 -0.82
C ASN A 715 -5.74 7.08 -1.10
N ASP A 716 -5.95 6.67 -2.35
CA ASP A 716 -7.11 5.88 -2.77
C ASP A 716 -7.10 4.48 -2.16
N ALA A 717 -5.94 3.79 -2.17
CA ALA A 717 -5.81 2.44 -1.60
C ALA A 717 -6.12 2.38 -0.10
N ARG A 718 -5.65 3.36 0.70
CA ARG A 718 -6.00 3.42 2.14
C ARG A 718 -7.45 3.74 2.43
N GLY A 719 -8.19 4.27 1.44
CA GLY A 719 -9.54 4.75 1.63
C GLY A 719 -10.57 3.63 1.75
N TYR A 720 -10.24 2.40 1.34
CA TYR A 720 -11.13 1.25 1.50
C TYR A 720 -11.11 0.74 2.94
N VAL A 721 -12.23 0.88 3.64
CA VAL A 721 -12.37 0.49 5.04
C VAL A 721 -13.54 -0.45 5.27
N VAL A 722 -13.45 -1.25 6.32
CA VAL A 722 -14.57 -2.07 6.81
C VAL A 722 -15.42 -1.27 7.80
N ILE A 723 -16.70 -1.11 7.48
CA ILE A 723 -17.73 -0.64 8.41
C ILE A 723 -18.49 -1.88 8.92
N GLY A 724 -18.36 -2.17 10.21
CA GLY A 724 -18.76 -3.43 10.83
C GLY A 724 -17.60 -4.08 11.59
N ASP A 725 -17.86 -5.26 12.15
CA ASP A 725 -16.91 -6.13 12.80
C ASP A 725 -16.02 -6.81 11.76
N PRO A 726 -14.68 -6.63 11.81
CA PRO A 726 -13.77 -7.18 10.81
C PRO A 726 -13.67 -8.72 10.83
N ALA A 727 -14.18 -9.37 11.88
CA ALA A 727 -14.13 -10.83 12.01
C ALA A 727 -15.32 -11.57 11.38
N VAL A 728 -16.32 -10.86 10.85
CA VAL A 728 -17.47 -11.50 10.17
C VAL A 728 -17.03 -12.08 8.83
N ARG A 729 -17.64 -13.21 8.43
CA ARG A 729 -17.30 -13.94 7.20
C ARG A 729 -18.55 -14.37 6.44
N LEU A 730 -18.42 -14.59 5.14
CA LEU A 730 -19.48 -15.25 4.36
C LEU A 730 -19.60 -16.71 4.79
N ARG A 731 -20.83 -17.19 4.93
CA ARG A 731 -21.13 -18.61 5.13
C ARG A 731 -21.54 -19.20 3.78
N ALA A 732 -20.82 -20.20 3.28
CA ALA A 732 -21.22 -20.92 2.09
C ALA A 732 -22.17 -22.08 2.45
N ALA A 733 -23.12 -22.39 1.57
CA ALA A 733 -23.80 -23.68 1.61
C ALA A 733 -22.80 -24.78 1.19
N GLN A 734 -22.62 -25.82 2.00
CA GLN A 734 -21.83 -26.98 1.60
C GLN A 734 -22.56 -27.74 0.50
N VAL A 735 -21.84 -28.09 -0.57
CA VAL A 735 -22.35 -29.01 -1.61
C VAL A 735 -22.67 -30.32 -0.91
N SER A 736 -23.92 -30.77 -0.96
CA SER A 736 -24.26 -32.11 -0.47
C SER A 736 -23.61 -33.13 -1.41
N GLU A 737 -22.72 -33.98 -0.88
CA GLU A 737 -22.10 -35.10 -1.61
C GLU A 737 -23.13 -36.06 -2.22
#